data_AF-A0A7W1R883-F1
#
_entry.id   AF-A0A7W1R883-F1
#
_cell.length_a   1.000
_cell.length_b   1.000
_cell.length_c   1.000
_cell.angle_alpha   90.00
_cell.angle_beta   90.00
_cell.angle_gamma   90.00
#
_symmetry.space_group_name_H-M   'P 1'
#
loop_
_entity.id
_entity.type
_entity.pdbx_description
1 polymer ?
#
loop_
_entity_poly.entity_id
_entity_poly.type
_entity_poly.pdbx_seq_one_letter_code
_entity_poly.pdbx_strand_id
1 'polypeptide(L)'
;MAVATPRPPATPITKSTPAKHKRAAEGEVEWWVEPIRWFALVVFIAVPVFAHMMQPYAGRIVWTVVVASIPLFIVLVGYHRWRRICPLAFFAQIPVRLRRPGVKKASPWLQANYYYIPVAIFTVSLWLRLISTNGDGHAITAFFVLISLAALIFGAFYTGKTWCNYICPVSFIEKIYTEPHGLRETPNSQCTKCTACKNLCPDINEENGYWKEIGMKSKRFAYFLFPGLVFGFYFYYYLQAGRWSAYFDGRWTDDPMVIHYAFMPGYDAQTAGFFFLPVIPRAVASLATLAFCGLTSYFLLTQLERPIGNWVRRREPEADDPRVRHVMFSIAAFTAFTTFYTFAGAPTLWRAPWAVPHLFLIVVVLTATLFLARRLRRTQKTFAEETLAKNIIKRWEWTDIQPPRDLHEAFLIHTIRTRESAKGQTQVIEIYKDAVRETLANGFVTREEVQLLESLRSQLQIKKADHEKVMAALAEEERAMISDPSKQISAEKRLQLETYKRALENYLERVLAAEGDADDSFIIKLRAEYRVTKEEHAAVLDDLLGGAGGIATRLAEELGIIERTSHAINALEAEPSAAAHDLLKDLLRRRRVHAVDRLLRSLSFEPRDETSLIIRAGLCSNNRAQRQTAVEQLSAQIPPIVGERLTQSHRETVSKQAELTTLASALRVQTESVDPYVRAVALYVLAEQGGVDADILARLGTDEHELVRETAAHLKEQQGREPSAVGAHAGLSTVEKMIALRSAPIFSSLPPEGLAELGRASDEHEYAADEALCVQGESGNEVFILLAGGVNVLIGQGANARVVAEEKAGGFIGEMAVLDPAPRSATVVAKAG
;
A
#
# COMPACT_ATOMS: atom_id res chain seq x y z
N MET A 1 -55.80 33.95 19.58
CA MET A 1 -54.50 33.57 20.15
C MET A 1 -54.01 32.31 19.44
N ALA A 2 -53.11 32.47 18.47
CA ALA A 2 -52.32 31.40 17.89
C ALA A 2 -50.95 32.01 17.58
N VAL A 3 -49.93 31.59 18.31
CA VAL A 3 -48.57 32.13 18.27
C VAL A 3 -47.80 31.42 17.17
N ALA A 4 -47.27 32.19 16.22
CA ALA A 4 -46.38 31.73 15.17
C ALA A 4 -44.97 31.47 15.72
N THR A 5 -44.42 30.29 15.47
CA THR A 5 -43.02 29.95 15.77
C THR A 5 -42.11 30.28 14.57
N PRO A 6 -40.91 30.86 14.79
CA PRO A 6 -40.04 31.34 13.73
C PRO A 6 -39.19 30.22 13.11
N ARG A 7 -38.90 30.34 11.80
CA ARG A 7 -37.95 29.50 11.05
C ARG A 7 -36.51 29.70 11.57
N PRO A 8 -35.69 28.63 11.67
CA PRO A 8 -34.27 28.78 12.00
C PRO A 8 -33.46 29.33 10.80
N PRO A 9 -32.34 30.03 11.04
CA PRO A 9 -31.55 30.66 10.00
C PRO A 9 -30.74 29.63 9.19
N ALA A 10 -30.61 29.88 7.90
CA ALA A 10 -29.76 29.12 7.00
C ALA A 10 -28.28 29.31 7.38
N THR A 11 -27.61 28.24 7.76
CA THR A 11 -26.15 28.20 7.95
C THR A 11 -25.44 28.32 6.59
N PRO A 12 -24.35 29.10 6.49
CA PRO A 12 -23.63 29.30 5.24
C PRO A 12 -22.91 28.02 4.82
N ILE A 13 -23.06 27.67 3.54
CA ILE A 13 -22.35 26.57 2.87
C ILE A 13 -20.86 26.94 2.86
N THR A 14 -20.11 26.46 3.85
CA THR A 14 -18.65 26.45 3.80
C THR A 14 -18.23 25.48 2.70
N LYS A 15 -17.67 26.02 1.61
CA LYS A 15 -17.00 25.25 0.55
C LYS A 15 -16.00 24.30 1.21
N SER A 16 -16.32 23.01 1.22
CA SER A 16 -15.38 21.96 1.59
C SER A 16 -14.31 21.90 0.51
N THR A 17 -13.10 22.32 0.87
CA THR A 17 -11.85 21.97 0.19
C THR A 17 -11.90 20.47 -0.14
N PRO A 18 -11.58 20.03 -1.38
CA PRO A 18 -11.52 18.61 -1.67
C PRO A 18 -10.47 18.00 -0.76
N ALA A 19 -10.92 17.23 0.22
CA ALA A 19 -10.06 16.52 1.13
C ALA A 19 -9.10 15.69 0.28
N LYS A 20 -7.80 15.94 0.46
CA LYS A 20 -6.72 15.10 -0.01
C LYS A 20 -6.92 13.67 0.52
N HIS A 21 -7.74 12.87 -0.16
CA HIS A 21 -7.72 11.41 -0.05
C HIS A 21 -6.65 10.85 -1.00
N LYS A 22 -5.43 11.40 -0.90
CA LYS A 22 -4.21 10.75 -1.39
C LYS A 22 -3.41 10.32 -0.15
N ARG A 23 -3.19 9.00 -0.01
CA ARG A 23 -2.39 8.29 1.00
C ARG A 23 -3.04 7.94 2.35
N ALA A 24 -4.12 7.17 2.36
CA ALA A 24 -4.55 6.42 3.56
C ALA A 24 -4.22 4.91 3.51
N ALA A 25 -3.27 4.49 2.67
CA ALA A 25 -2.88 3.09 2.51
C ALA A 25 -1.35 2.86 2.57
N GLU A 26 -0.59 3.80 3.11
CA GLU A 26 0.76 3.54 3.60
C GLU A 26 0.59 3.22 5.10
N GLY A 27 0.65 1.94 5.45
CA GLY A 27 0.38 1.47 6.81
C GLY A 27 1.25 2.22 7.82
N GLU A 28 0.64 2.71 8.90
CA GLU A 28 1.36 3.26 10.04
C GLU A 28 2.45 2.27 10.46
N VAL A 29 3.70 2.62 10.19
CA VAL A 29 4.84 1.83 10.62
C VAL A 29 4.87 1.94 12.14
N GLU A 30 4.45 0.88 12.83
CA GLU A 30 4.48 0.78 14.29
C GLU A 30 5.95 0.82 14.77
N TRP A 31 6.50 2.02 14.91
CA TRP A 31 7.92 2.30 15.13
C TRP A 31 8.53 1.58 16.35
N TRP A 32 7.71 1.24 17.33
CA TRP A 32 8.11 0.56 18.57
C TRP A 32 8.33 -0.96 18.41
N VAL A 33 7.81 -1.58 17.34
CA VAL A 33 7.90 -3.04 17.16
C VAL A 33 9.33 -3.49 16.86
N GLU A 34 10.06 -2.72 16.05
CA GLU A 34 11.42 -3.08 15.63
C GLU A 34 12.44 -3.00 16.78
N PRO A 35 12.46 -1.97 17.65
CA PRO A 35 13.29 -1.97 18.86
C PRO A 35 13.02 -3.16 19.79
N ILE A 36 11.75 -3.50 20.04
CA ILE A 36 11.38 -4.63 20.90
C ILE A 36 11.83 -5.95 20.29
N ARG A 37 11.74 -6.10 18.97
CA ARG A 37 12.24 -7.27 18.25
C ARG A 37 13.74 -7.46 18.45
N TRP A 38 14.53 -6.41 18.29
CA TRP A 38 15.98 -6.49 18.54
C TRP A 38 16.30 -6.81 19.99
N PHE A 39 15.59 -6.20 20.94
CA PHE A 39 15.72 -6.54 22.36
C PHE A 39 15.39 -8.01 22.63
N ALA A 40 14.28 -8.51 22.11
CA ALA A 40 13.88 -9.91 22.25
C ALA A 40 14.91 -10.87 21.64
N LEU A 41 15.52 -10.50 20.51
CA LEU A 41 16.59 -11.28 19.88
C LEU A 41 17.86 -11.30 20.74
N VAL A 42 18.28 -10.15 21.28
CA VAL A 42 19.43 -10.05 22.18
C VAL A 42 19.21 -10.91 23.42
N VAL A 43 18.04 -10.81 24.07
CA VAL A 43 17.68 -11.65 25.21
C VAL A 43 17.72 -13.13 24.84
N PHE A 44 17.15 -13.50 23.70
CA PHE A 44 17.11 -14.90 23.25
C PHE A 44 18.51 -15.48 22.96
N ILE A 45 19.43 -14.69 22.39
CA ILE A 45 20.83 -15.09 22.16
C ILE A 45 21.62 -15.12 23.48
N ALA A 46 21.31 -14.22 24.42
CA ALA A 46 21.96 -14.18 25.73
C ALA A 46 21.55 -15.36 26.62
N VAL A 47 20.32 -15.88 26.50
CA VAL A 47 19.81 -16.98 27.34
C VAL A 47 20.72 -18.23 27.33
N PRO A 48 21.16 -18.78 26.17
CA PRO A 48 22.09 -19.91 26.14
C PRO A 48 23.43 -19.64 26.82
N VAL A 49 23.99 -18.43 26.66
CA VAL A 49 25.27 -18.03 27.26
C VAL A 49 25.11 -17.86 28.77
N PHE A 50 24.05 -17.17 29.19
CA PHE A 50 23.69 -17.00 30.58
C PHE A 50 23.44 -18.34 31.28
N ALA A 51 22.69 -19.24 30.64
CA ALA A 51 22.39 -20.55 31.20
C ALA A 51 23.65 -21.40 31.42
N HIS A 52 24.62 -21.29 30.51
CA HIS A 52 25.92 -21.97 30.62
C HIS A 52 26.80 -21.37 31.72
N MET A 53 26.87 -20.03 31.83
CA MET A 53 27.74 -19.35 32.79
C MET A 53 27.17 -19.27 34.21
N MET A 54 25.85 -19.21 34.34
CA MET A 54 25.14 -18.93 35.61
C MET A 54 24.17 -20.06 35.96
N GLN A 55 24.66 -21.30 35.98
CA GLN A 55 23.85 -22.50 36.19
C GLN A 55 22.86 -22.38 37.39
N PRO A 56 23.25 -21.89 38.59
CA PRO A 56 22.35 -21.92 39.75
C PRO A 56 21.10 -21.03 39.59
N TYR A 57 21.17 -20.05 38.69
CA TYR A 57 20.09 -19.12 38.40
C TYR A 57 19.42 -19.40 37.05
N ALA A 58 20.02 -20.22 36.19
CA ALA A 58 19.61 -20.48 34.82
C ALA A 58 18.16 -20.96 34.74
N GLY A 59 17.85 -22.10 35.38
CA GLY A 59 16.52 -22.70 35.35
C GLY A 59 15.45 -21.77 35.93
N ARG A 60 15.80 -21.05 37.00
CA ARG A 60 14.88 -20.12 37.67
C ARG A 60 14.52 -18.95 36.75
N ILE A 61 15.50 -18.20 36.25
CA ILE A 61 15.24 -17.00 35.43
C ILE A 61 14.57 -17.39 34.11
N VAL A 62 15.09 -18.41 33.41
CA VAL A 62 14.55 -18.81 32.10
C VAL A 62 13.12 -19.28 32.22
N TRP A 63 12.81 -20.20 33.14
CA TRP A 63 11.50 -20.85 33.18
C TRP A 63 10.44 -20.09 33.98
N THR A 64 10.83 -19.39 35.04
CA THR A 64 9.88 -18.71 35.95
C THR A 64 9.71 -17.22 35.66
N VAL A 65 10.62 -16.61 34.89
CA VAL A 65 10.54 -15.20 34.50
C VAL A 65 10.36 -15.07 32.99
N VAL A 66 11.35 -15.50 32.19
CA VAL A 66 11.34 -15.27 30.74
C VAL A 66 10.18 -16.02 30.08
N VAL A 67 10.12 -17.34 30.22
CA VAL A 67 9.07 -18.15 29.57
C VAL A 67 7.69 -17.90 30.19
N ALA A 68 7.61 -17.64 31.49
CA ALA A 68 6.36 -17.33 32.17
C ALA A 68 5.71 -16.01 31.69
N SER A 69 6.53 -15.05 31.23
CA SER A 69 6.04 -13.76 30.72
C SER A 69 5.42 -13.84 29.32
N ILE A 70 5.78 -14.85 28.52
CA ILE A 70 5.43 -14.94 27.09
C ILE A 70 3.91 -15.01 26.84
N PRO A 71 3.11 -15.89 27.49
CA PRO A 71 1.68 -15.98 27.17
C PRO A 71 0.91 -14.67 27.42
N LEU A 72 1.18 -14.00 28.54
CA LEU A 72 0.60 -12.70 28.87
C LEU A 72 1.04 -11.64 27.85
N PHE A 73 2.32 -11.63 27.47
CA PHE A 73 2.82 -10.73 26.42
C PHE A 73 2.10 -10.96 25.09
N ILE A 74 1.92 -12.21 24.64
CA ILE A 74 1.20 -12.55 23.41
C ILE A 74 -0.24 -12.02 23.43
N VAL A 75 -0.97 -12.23 24.53
CA VAL A 75 -2.36 -11.78 24.68
C VAL A 75 -2.48 -10.26 24.62
N LEU A 76 -1.55 -9.53 25.26
CA LEU A 76 -1.58 -8.06 25.33
C LEU A 76 -1.12 -7.38 24.02
N VAL A 77 -0.09 -7.95 23.38
CA VAL A 77 0.53 -7.38 22.17
C VAL A 77 -0.24 -7.73 20.91
N GLY A 78 -0.84 -8.92 20.87
CA GLY A 78 -1.61 -9.43 19.74
C GLY A 78 -0.78 -10.26 18.75
N TYR A 79 -1.49 -11.06 17.97
CA TYR A 79 -0.95 -12.08 17.07
C TYR A 79 0.10 -11.55 16.07
N HIS A 80 -0.31 -10.55 15.28
CA HIS A 80 0.49 -10.01 14.18
C HIS A 80 1.80 -9.35 14.65
N ARG A 81 1.80 -8.74 15.84
CA ARG A 81 2.97 -8.08 16.41
C ARG A 81 3.93 -9.09 17.05
N TRP A 82 3.38 -10.07 17.77
CA TRP A 82 4.18 -11.17 18.32
C TRP A 82 5.01 -11.88 17.24
N ARG A 83 4.39 -12.20 16.09
CA ARG A 83 5.09 -12.84 14.98
C ARG A 83 6.21 -12.00 14.35
N ARG A 84 6.17 -10.67 14.50
CA ARG A 84 7.26 -9.76 14.08
C ARG A 84 8.39 -9.73 15.11
N ILE A 85 8.05 -9.84 16.39
CA ILE A 85 8.99 -9.79 17.53
C ILE A 85 9.70 -11.13 17.78
N CYS A 86 9.04 -12.25 17.48
CA CYS A 86 9.50 -13.61 17.83
C CYS A 86 10.91 -13.94 17.28
N PRO A 87 11.88 -14.28 18.16
CA PRO A 87 13.24 -14.66 17.76
C PRO A 87 13.29 -15.90 16.87
N LEU A 88 12.46 -16.92 17.12
CA LEU A 88 12.42 -18.12 16.28
C LEU A 88 11.96 -17.82 14.84
N ALA A 89 11.05 -16.85 14.68
CA ALA A 89 10.66 -16.37 13.36
C ALA A 89 11.83 -15.66 12.65
N PHE A 90 12.69 -14.96 13.40
CA PHE A 90 13.92 -14.37 12.87
C PHE A 90 14.87 -15.44 12.34
N PHE A 91 15.18 -16.48 13.13
CA PHE A 91 16.07 -17.58 12.72
C PHE A 91 15.57 -18.31 11.48
N ALA A 92 14.27 -18.60 11.41
CA ALA A 92 13.65 -19.23 10.23
C ALA A 92 13.72 -18.35 8.96
N GLN A 93 13.90 -17.03 9.11
CA GLN A 93 14.00 -16.09 7.98
C GLN A 93 15.44 -15.74 7.59
N ILE A 94 16.46 -16.20 8.33
CA ILE A 94 17.87 -15.97 7.98
C ILE A 94 18.20 -16.41 6.54
N PRO A 95 17.75 -17.60 6.05
CA PRO A 95 18.08 -18.04 4.68
C PRO A 95 17.53 -17.08 3.62
N VAL A 96 16.34 -16.52 3.86
CA VAL A 96 15.74 -15.49 2.98
C VAL A 96 16.61 -14.22 2.97
N ARG A 97 17.08 -13.76 4.14
CA ARG A 97 17.97 -12.58 4.24
C ARG A 97 19.33 -12.82 3.57
N LEU A 98 19.83 -14.04 3.61
CA LEU A 98 21.05 -14.47 2.92
C LEU A 98 20.83 -14.75 1.42
N ARG A 99 19.68 -14.36 0.85
CA ARG A 99 19.30 -14.58 -0.57
C ARG A 99 19.29 -16.05 -1.00
N ARG A 100 19.07 -16.98 -0.07
CA ARG A 100 18.91 -18.42 -0.30
C ARG A 100 17.62 -18.93 0.35
N PRO A 101 16.44 -18.50 -0.14
CA PRO A 101 15.17 -18.88 0.46
C PRO A 101 14.81 -20.34 0.15
N GLY A 102 14.10 -20.98 1.08
CA GLY A 102 13.46 -22.26 0.82
C GLY A 102 12.38 -22.17 -0.24
N VAL A 103 12.28 -23.21 -1.08
CA VAL A 103 11.35 -23.28 -2.23
C VAL A 103 10.18 -24.25 -2.01
N LYS A 104 10.26 -25.12 -1.00
CA LYS A 104 9.24 -26.15 -0.77
C LYS A 104 8.00 -25.56 -0.07
N LYS A 105 6.81 -25.94 -0.56
CA LYS A 105 5.53 -25.70 0.14
C LYS A 105 5.22 -26.88 1.05
N ALA A 106 4.47 -26.64 2.13
CA ALA A 106 3.90 -27.70 2.96
C ALA A 106 3.08 -28.66 2.10
N SER A 107 3.24 -29.97 2.32
CA SER A 107 2.46 -31.00 1.61
C SER A 107 0.97 -30.91 1.97
N PRO A 108 0.05 -31.39 1.10
CA PRO A 108 -1.40 -31.37 1.39
C PRO A 108 -1.75 -32.07 2.71
N TRP A 109 -1.09 -33.20 3.01
CA TRP A 109 -1.27 -33.90 4.27
C TRP A 109 -0.88 -33.04 5.47
N LEU A 110 0.26 -32.36 5.40
CA LEU A 110 0.71 -31.44 6.44
C LEU A 110 -0.29 -30.30 6.62
N GLN A 111 -0.82 -29.74 5.54
CA GLN A 111 -1.81 -28.65 5.61
C GLN A 111 -3.11 -29.06 6.35
N ALA A 112 -3.61 -30.27 6.13
CA ALA A 112 -4.83 -30.75 6.78
C ALA A 112 -4.63 -31.18 8.24
N ASN A 113 -3.43 -31.67 8.60
CA ASN A 113 -3.19 -32.35 9.88
C ASN A 113 -2.19 -31.62 10.79
N TYR A 114 -1.81 -30.38 10.46
CA TYR A 114 -0.66 -29.75 11.10
C TYR A 114 -0.75 -29.63 12.62
N TYR A 115 -1.91 -29.33 13.21
CA TYR A 115 -2.05 -29.11 14.66
C TYR A 115 -1.51 -30.28 15.51
N TYR A 116 -1.50 -31.52 15.00
CA TYR A 116 -0.91 -32.65 15.71
C TYR A 116 0.61 -32.51 15.91
N ILE A 117 1.32 -31.90 14.95
CA ILE A 117 2.78 -31.80 14.97
C ILE A 117 3.27 -30.80 16.04
N PRO A 118 2.83 -29.52 16.08
CA PRO A 118 3.18 -28.62 17.17
C PRO A 118 2.77 -29.15 18.54
N VAL A 119 1.61 -29.81 18.66
CA VAL A 119 1.18 -30.41 19.93
C VAL A 119 2.12 -31.54 20.37
N ALA A 120 2.54 -32.41 19.45
CA ALA A 120 3.50 -33.47 19.75
C ALA A 120 4.86 -32.89 20.14
N ILE A 121 5.41 -31.95 19.37
CA ILE A 121 6.68 -31.27 19.68
C ILE A 121 6.59 -30.55 21.02
N PHE A 122 5.47 -29.87 21.30
CA PHE A 122 5.26 -29.19 22.58
C PHE A 122 5.18 -30.18 23.74
N THR A 123 4.49 -31.31 23.58
CA THR A 123 4.41 -32.36 24.60
C THR A 123 5.79 -32.95 24.90
N VAL A 124 6.58 -33.24 23.85
CA VAL A 124 7.98 -33.68 24.00
C VAL A 124 8.83 -32.60 24.66
N SER A 125 8.60 -31.32 24.35
CA SER A 125 9.32 -30.20 24.99
C SER A 125 8.99 -30.09 26.48
N LEU A 126 7.72 -30.29 26.87
CA LEU A 126 7.32 -30.34 28.28
C LEU A 126 7.92 -31.55 29.01
N TRP A 127 7.96 -32.70 28.34
CA TRP A 127 8.58 -33.90 28.89
C TRP A 127 10.09 -33.72 29.10
N LEU A 128 10.80 -33.22 28.08
CA LEU A 128 12.22 -32.89 28.17
C LEU A 128 12.51 -31.88 29.30
N ARG A 129 11.59 -30.94 29.50
CA ARG A 129 11.64 -29.99 30.61
C ARG A 129 11.53 -30.68 31.96
N LEU A 130 10.66 -31.67 32.12
CA LEU A 130 10.54 -32.43 33.36
C LEU A 130 11.74 -33.33 33.65
N ILE A 131 12.49 -33.80 32.64
CA ILE A 131 13.59 -34.76 32.85
C ILE A 131 15.00 -34.19 32.70
N SER A 132 15.15 -32.97 32.17
CA SER A 132 16.48 -32.44 31.83
C SER A 132 16.57 -30.92 31.95
N THR A 133 15.79 -30.15 31.17
CA THR A 133 16.07 -28.71 30.99
C THR A 133 15.65 -27.80 32.14
N ASN A 134 15.00 -28.31 33.19
CA ASN A 134 14.54 -27.48 34.30
C ASN A 134 15.64 -27.04 35.26
N GLY A 135 16.64 -27.89 35.51
CA GLY A 135 17.68 -27.67 36.51
C GLY A 135 19.11 -27.65 35.98
N ASP A 136 19.33 -28.04 34.73
CA ASP A 136 20.64 -28.04 34.09
C ASP A 136 20.79 -26.89 33.07
N GLY A 137 21.75 -26.00 33.34
CA GLY A 137 22.11 -24.89 32.46
C GLY A 137 22.58 -25.36 31.08
N HIS A 138 23.34 -26.46 31.00
CA HIS A 138 23.83 -27.00 29.73
C HIS A 138 22.69 -27.56 28.88
N ALA A 139 21.76 -28.29 29.49
CA ALA A 139 20.56 -28.76 28.80
C ALA A 139 19.69 -27.60 28.27
N ILE A 140 19.56 -26.50 29.01
CA ILE A 140 18.87 -25.29 28.54
C ILE A 140 19.60 -24.71 27.32
N THR A 141 20.92 -24.52 27.39
CA THR A 141 21.75 -24.05 26.27
C THR A 141 21.55 -24.93 25.04
N ALA A 142 21.65 -26.25 25.19
CA ALA A 142 21.45 -27.20 24.12
C ALA A 142 20.04 -27.10 23.51
N PHE A 143 19.00 -27.02 24.35
CA PHE A 143 17.61 -26.89 23.89
C PHE A 143 17.40 -25.63 23.02
N PHE A 144 17.85 -24.46 23.48
CA PHE A 144 17.69 -23.21 22.74
C PHE A 144 18.53 -23.16 21.46
N VAL A 145 19.74 -23.73 21.46
CA VAL A 145 20.57 -23.85 20.24
C VAL A 145 19.91 -24.78 19.23
N LEU A 146 19.45 -25.96 19.67
CA LEU A 146 18.84 -26.96 18.79
C LEU A 146 17.53 -26.46 18.15
N ILE A 147 16.65 -25.79 18.91
CA ILE A 147 15.41 -25.25 18.35
C ILE A 147 15.68 -24.10 17.37
N SER A 148 16.72 -23.30 17.61
CA SER A 148 17.15 -22.22 16.70
C SER A 148 17.73 -22.78 15.40
N LEU A 149 18.56 -23.83 15.51
CA LEU A 149 19.11 -24.54 14.37
C LEU A 149 18.00 -25.24 13.57
N ALA A 150 17.03 -25.86 14.25
CA ALA A 150 15.87 -26.47 13.59
C ALA A 150 15.04 -25.43 12.82
N ALA A 151 14.80 -24.25 13.42
CA ALA A 151 14.11 -23.15 12.75
C ALA A 151 14.88 -22.67 11.51
N LEU A 152 16.21 -22.49 11.62
CA LEU A 152 17.10 -22.10 10.53
C LEU A 152 17.08 -23.13 9.38
N ILE A 153 17.29 -24.40 9.69
CA ILE A 153 17.29 -25.51 8.72
C ILE A 153 15.95 -25.58 8.01
N PHE A 154 14.84 -25.49 8.77
CA PHE A 154 13.51 -25.56 8.18
C PHE A 154 13.24 -24.37 7.24
N GLY A 155 13.68 -23.17 7.62
CA GLY A 155 13.62 -21.96 6.78
C GLY A 155 14.46 -22.04 5.50
N ALA A 156 15.52 -22.86 5.49
CA ALA A 156 16.36 -23.07 4.32
C ALA A 156 15.69 -23.98 3.28
N PHE A 157 14.79 -24.87 3.70
CA PHE A 157 14.08 -25.79 2.79
C PHE A 157 12.68 -25.29 2.40
N TYR A 158 11.94 -24.70 3.34
CA TYR A 158 10.55 -24.31 3.16
C TYR A 158 10.38 -22.80 3.00
N THR A 159 9.41 -22.40 2.17
CA THR A 159 9.20 -20.98 1.84
C THR A 159 8.44 -20.20 2.91
N GLY A 160 8.63 -18.88 2.95
CA GLY A 160 7.84 -17.96 3.77
C GLY A 160 7.88 -18.28 5.27
N LYS A 161 6.72 -18.21 5.94
CA LYS A 161 6.56 -18.48 7.38
C LYS A 161 6.12 -19.94 7.68
N THR A 162 6.52 -20.91 6.86
CA THR A 162 6.09 -22.32 7.03
C THR A 162 6.45 -22.88 8.40
N TRP A 163 7.64 -22.58 8.95
CA TRP A 163 8.02 -22.97 10.32
C TRP A 163 7.00 -22.51 11.36
N CYS A 164 6.68 -21.20 11.35
CA CYS A 164 5.78 -20.58 12.32
C CYS A 164 4.34 -21.12 12.20
N ASN A 165 3.95 -21.57 11.01
CA ASN A 165 2.59 -22.05 10.75
C ASN A 165 2.38 -23.54 11.03
N TYR A 166 3.40 -24.37 10.81
CA TYR A 166 3.23 -25.83 10.76
C TYR A 166 4.04 -26.60 11.80
N ILE A 167 5.19 -26.08 12.25
CA ILE A 167 6.16 -26.86 13.05
C ILE A 167 6.42 -26.23 14.42
N CYS A 168 6.45 -24.90 14.52
CA CYS A 168 6.79 -24.20 15.74
C CYS A 168 5.90 -24.67 16.92
N PRO A 169 6.48 -25.08 18.07
CA PRO A 169 5.70 -25.60 19.20
C PRO A 169 4.79 -24.53 19.84
N VAL A 170 5.07 -23.25 19.63
CA VAL A 170 4.26 -22.13 20.15
C VAL A 170 3.13 -21.74 19.19
N SER A 171 3.14 -22.24 17.94
CA SER A 171 2.20 -21.82 16.88
C SER A 171 0.72 -22.01 17.22
N PHE A 172 0.36 -23.12 17.88
CA PHE A 172 -1.02 -23.36 18.29
C PHE A 172 -1.36 -22.62 19.60
N ILE A 173 -0.36 -22.33 20.44
CA ILE A 173 -0.52 -21.61 21.71
C ILE A 173 -0.83 -20.14 21.44
N GLU A 174 -0.07 -19.50 20.53
CA GLU A 174 -0.38 -18.13 20.10
C GLU A 174 -1.83 -18.05 19.60
N LYS A 175 -2.25 -19.00 18.75
CA LYS A 175 -3.61 -19.09 18.22
C LYS A 175 -4.68 -19.30 19.30
N ILE A 176 -4.45 -20.20 20.27
CA ILE A 176 -5.38 -20.44 21.39
C ILE A 176 -5.66 -19.14 22.15
N TYR A 177 -4.65 -18.30 22.30
CA TYR A 177 -4.72 -17.05 23.07
C TYR A 177 -5.04 -15.79 22.25
N THR A 178 -5.01 -15.84 20.91
CA THR A 178 -5.30 -14.67 20.07
C THR A 178 -6.49 -14.84 19.11
N GLU A 179 -6.81 -16.04 18.63
CA GLU A 179 -7.92 -16.25 17.70
C GLU A 179 -9.29 -16.12 18.43
N PRO A 180 -10.37 -15.59 17.82
CA PRO A 180 -10.49 -15.09 16.44
C PRO A 180 -9.87 -13.70 16.23
N HIS A 181 -9.75 -12.91 17.30
CA HIS A 181 -9.18 -11.57 17.27
C HIS A 181 -8.54 -11.27 18.64
N GLY A 182 -7.31 -10.75 18.64
CA GLY A 182 -6.62 -10.34 19.86
C GLY A 182 -7.30 -9.16 20.57
N LEU A 183 -6.76 -8.73 21.72
CA LEU A 183 -7.35 -7.61 22.48
C LEU A 183 -7.29 -6.25 21.76
N ARG A 184 -6.48 -6.15 20.70
CA ARG A 184 -6.28 -4.96 19.87
C ARG A 184 -6.33 -5.38 18.41
N GLU A 185 -7.09 -4.65 17.60
CA GLU A 185 -6.99 -4.74 16.14
C GLU A 185 -5.60 -4.26 15.72
N THR A 186 -4.99 -4.95 14.77
CA THR A 186 -3.67 -4.58 14.27
C THR A 186 -3.68 -4.67 12.75
N PRO A 187 -2.98 -3.75 12.06
CA PRO A 187 -2.78 -3.91 10.62
C PRO A 187 -2.11 -5.25 10.37
N ASN A 188 -2.68 -6.02 9.43
CA ASN A 188 -2.21 -7.34 9.03
C ASN A 188 -0.67 -7.32 8.92
N SER A 189 0.01 -8.27 9.54
CA SER A 189 1.48 -8.40 9.56
C SER A 189 2.08 -8.80 8.21
N GLN A 190 1.40 -8.42 7.11
CA GLN A 190 1.69 -8.81 5.73
C GLN A 190 3.19 -8.96 5.56
N CYS A 191 3.61 -10.17 5.20
CA CYS A 191 4.99 -10.39 4.84
C CYS A 191 5.33 -9.36 3.75
N THR A 192 6.48 -8.69 3.86
CA THR A 192 6.98 -7.78 2.81
C THR A 192 6.98 -8.44 1.44
N LYS A 193 7.08 -9.77 1.43
CA LYS A 193 6.92 -10.66 0.29
C LYS A 193 5.99 -11.83 0.62
N CYS A 194 4.95 -12.05 -0.20
CA CYS A 194 4.07 -13.21 -0.08
C CYS A 194 4.53 -14.35 -1.01
N THR A 195 4.70 -15.56 -0.48
CA THR A 195 5.01 -16.78 -1.26
C THR A 195 3.91 -17.84 -1.20
N ALA A 196 2.71 -17.46 -0.74
CA ALA A 196 1.56 -18.35 -0.50
C ALA A 196 1.93 -19.63 0.30
N CYS A 197 2.70 -19.44 1.39
CA CYS A 197 3.29 -20.53 2.18
C CYS A 197 2.27 -21.38 2.97
N LYS A 198 1.10 -20.82 3.31
CA LYS A 198 -0.02 -21.50 4.00
C LYS A 198 -1.33 -21.06 3.35
N ASN A 199 -2.23 -22.01 3.11
CA ASN A 199 -3.61 -21.71 2.74
C ASN A 199 -4.36 -21.16 3.96
N LEU A 200 -5.23 -20.17 3.78
CA LEU A 200 -5.90 -19.44 4.86
C LEU A 200 -4.87 -18.86 5.83
N CYS A 201 -3.96 -18.06 5.28
CA CYS A 201 -2.84 -17.54 6.04
C CYS A 201 -3.34 -16.56 7.13
N PRO A 202 -3.09 -16.86 8.42
CA PRO A 202 -3.52 -15.98 9.50
C PRO A 202 -2.77 -14.64 9.54
N ASP A 203 -1.60 -14.52 8.89
CA ASP A 203 -0.93 -13.22 8.70
C ASP A 203 -1.68 -12.31 7.69
N ILE A 204 -2.55 -12.86 6.84
CA ILE A 204 -3.40 -12.10 5.90
C ILE A 204 -4.74 -11.77 6.54
N ASN A 205 -5.40 -12.75 7.14
CA ASN A 205 -6.64 -12.55 7.86
C ASN A 205 -6.80 -13.67 8.91
N GLU A 206 -6.42 -13.38 10.15
CA GLU A 206 -6.46 -14.32 11.28
C GLU A 206 -7.89 -14.83 11.51
N GLU A 207 -8.86 -13.92 11.55
CA GLU A 207 -10.24 -14.24 11.88
C GLU A 207 -10.92 -15.09 10.80
N ASN A 208 -10.73 -14.74 9.52
CA ASN A 208 -11.26 -15.56 8.41
C ASN A 208 -10.67 -16.98 8.44
N GLY A 209 -9.35 -17.09 8.66
CA GLY A 209 -8.69 -18.39 8.83
C GLY A 209 -9.23 -19.16 10.03
N TYR A 210 -9.51 -18.47 11.15
CA TYR A 210 -10.08 -19.08 12.35
C TYR A 210 -11.44 -19.73 12.09
N TRP A 211 -12.38 -18.98 11.51
CA TRP A 211 -13.75 -19.45 11.26
C TRP A 211 -13.75 -20.60 10.25
N LYS A 212 -12.90 -20.55 9.22
CA LYS A 212 -12.78 -21.64 8.24
C LYS A 212 -12.10 -22.89 8.80
N GLU A 213 -11.15 -22.75 9.72
CA GLU A 213 -10.48 -23.90 10.37
C GLU A 213 -11.26 -24.44 11.59
N ILE A 214 -12.38 -23.84 12.00
CA ILE A 214 -13.05 -24.17 13.27
C ILE A 214 -13.58 -25.61 13.34
N GLY A 215 -13.98 -26.16 12.18
CA GLY A 215 -14.47 -27.53 12.05
C GLY A 215 -13.37 -28.61 11.99
N MET A 216 -12.08 -28.22 11.94
CA MET A 216 -10.99 -29.18 11.80
C MET A 216 -10.83 -30.08 13.03
N LYS A 217 -10.78 -31.41 12.81
CA LYS A 217 -10.55 -32.40 13.88
C LYS A 217 -9.23 -32.19 14.60
N SER A 218 -8.16 -31.85 13.87
CA SER A 218 -6.83 -31.60 14.41
C SER A 218 -6.78 -30.35 15.30
N LYS A 219 -7.49 -29.28 14.91
CA LYS A 219 -7.65 -28.07 15.74
C LYS A 219 -8.41 -28.36 17.02
N ARG A 220 -9.53 -29.08 16.91
CA ARG A 220 -10.33 -29.53 18.07
C ARG A 220 -9.49 -30.31 19.06
N PHE A 221 -8.72 -31.27 18.57
CA PHE A 221 -7.81 -32.07 19.40
C PHE A 221 -6.82 -31.19 20.16
N ALA A 222 -6.11 -30.29 19.47
CA ALA A 222 -5.12 -29.41 20.10
C ALA A 222 -5.72 -28.53 21.20
N TYR A 223 -6.84 -27.87 20.93
CA TYR A 223 -7.49 -26.97 21.88
C TYR A 223 -8.02 -27.69 23.13
N PHE A 224 -8.56 -28.89 22.99
CA PHE A 224 -9.12 -29.64 24.12
C PHE A 224 -8.05 -30.38 24.95
N LEU A 225 -6.94 -30.79 24.31
CA LEU A 225 -5.83 -31.44 24.99
C LEU A 225 -5.00 -30.45 25.83
N PHE A 226 -4.85 -29.20 25.34
CA PHE A 226 -3.92 -28.21 25.90
C PHE A 226 -4.11 -27.88 27.40
N PRO A 227 -5.34 -27.63 27.93
CA PRO A 227 -5.52 -27.35 29.36
C PRO A 227 -5.01 -28.49 30.25
N GLY A 228 -5.26 -29.73 29.83
CA GLY A 228 -4.78 -30.93 30.52
C GLY A 228 -3.26 -31.09 30.48
N LEU A 229 -2.60 -30.74 29.36
CA LEU A 229 -1.14 -30.74 29.28
C LEU A 229 -0.52 -29.69 30.21
N VAL A 230 -1.10 -28.49 30.26
CA VAL A 230 -0.66 -27.42 31.17
C VAL A 230 -0.80 -27.87 32.62
N PHE A 231 -1.97 -28.37 33.01
CA PHE A 231 -2.20 -28.89 34.35
C PHE A 231 -1.26 -30.07 34.69
N GLY A 232 -1.15 -31.03 33.78
CA GLY A 232 -0.35 -32.24 33.95
C GLY A 232 1.13 -31.96 34.21
N PHE A 233 1.69 -30.92 33.57
CA PHE A 233 3.06 -30.48 33.83
C PHE A 233 3.29 -30.10 35.30
N TYR A 234 2.38 -29.33 35.90
CA TYR A 234 2.50 -28.92 37.30
C TYR A 234 2.08 -30.03 38.26
N PHE A 235 1.02 -30.77 37.92
CA PHE A 235 0.49 -31.87 38.71
C PHE A 235 1.51 -33.01 38.88
N TYR A 236 2.41 -33.21 37.91
CA TYR A 236 3.48 -34.19 38.03
C TYR A 236 4.36 -33.98 39.28
N TYR A 237 4.65 -32.74 39.68
CA TYR A 237 5.43 -32.48 40.90
C TYR A 237 4.72 -32.95 42.16
N TYR A 238 3.39 -32.86 42.19
CA TYR A 238 2.58 -33.43 43.27
C TYR A 238 2.61 -34.96 43.24
N LEU A 239 2.43 -35.57 42.06
CA LEU A 239 2.47 -37.03 41.91
C LEU A 239 3.85 -37.63 42.20
N GLN A 240 4.92 -36.85 42.01
CA GLN A 240 6.28 -37.26 42.34
C GLN A 240 6.52 -37.24 43.86
N ALA A 241 6.16 -36.15 44.54
CA ALA A 241 6.59 -35.91 45.93
C ALA A 241 5.49 -36.05 46.98
N GLY A 242 4.23 -36.24 46.56
CA GLY A 242 3.05 -36.32 47.44
C GLY A 242 2.59 -34.96 48.02
N ARG A 243 3.23 -33.85 47.64
CA ARG A 243 2.94 -32.50 48.17
C ARG A 243 3.21 -31.40 47.15
N TRP A 244 2.41 -30.33 47.18
CA TRP A 244 2.54 -29.18 46.27
C TRP A 244 3.78 -28.32 46.55
N SER A 245 4.29 -28.33 47.79
CA SER A 245 5.48 -27.55 48.14
C SER A 245 6.70 -27.95 47.29
N ALA A 246 6.77 -29.20 46.80
CA ALA A 246 7.82 -29.65 45.91
C ALA A 246 7.97 -28.78 44.64
N TYR A 247 6.86 -28.22 44.14
CA TYR A 247 6.90 -27.26 43.04
C TYR A 247 7.24 -25.83 43.51
N PHE A 248 6.52 -25.35 44.54
CA PHE A 248 6.59 -23.95 44.98
C PHE A 248 7.91 -23.58 45.65
N ASP A 249 8.59 -24.53 46.31
CA ASP A 249 9.92 -24.34 46.89
C ASP A 249 10.97 -24.00 45.81
N GLY A 250 10.70 -24.39 44.57
CA GLY A 250 11.53 -24.07 43.41
C GLY A 250 12.89 -24.76 43.41
N ARG A 251 13.08 -25.86 44.14
CA ARG A 251 14.36 -26.61 44.14
C ARG A 251 14.66 -27.26 42.79
N TRP A 252 13.62 -27.63 42.05
CA TRP A 252 13.73 -28.17 40.69
C TRP A 252 14.39 -27.23 39.68
N THR A 253 14.54 -25.94 40.01
CA THR A 253 15.20 -24.95 39.12
C THR A 253 16.71 -25.06 39.11
N ASP A 254 17.29 -25.79 40.07
CA ASP A 254 18.73 -25.96 40.27
C ASP A 254 19.01 -27.41 40.66
N ASP A 255 18.88 -28.29 39.67
CA ASP A 255 19.09 -29.72 39.81
C ASP A 255 19.70 -30.25 38.50
N PRO A 256 21.04 -30.21 38.36
CA PRO A 256 21.71 -30.60 37.13
C PRO A 256 21.72 -32.14 36.94
N MET A 257 21.43 -32.91 37.98
CA MET A 257 21.52 -34.37 37.95
C MET A 257 20.25 -35.06 37.49
N VAL A 258 19.15 -34.33 37.25
CA VAL A 258 17.83 -34.89 36.86
C VAL A 258 17.95 -35.91 35.74
N ILE A 259 18.73 -35.61 34.70
CA ILE A 259 18.85 -36.50 33.53
C ILE A 259 19.45 -37.87 33.88
N HIS A 260 20.33 -37.93 34.88
CA HIS A 260 21.04 -39.16 35.26
C HIS A 260 20.11 -40.14 35.98
N TYR A 261 19.25 -39.64 36.85
CA TYR A 261 18.30 -40.48 37.59
C TYR A 261 16.91 -40.55 36.95
N ALA A 262 16.60 -39.72 35.94
CA ALA A 262 15.28 -39.72 35.30
C ALA A 262 14.87 -41.07 34.71
N PHE A 263 15.84 -41.88 34.27
CA PHE A 263 15.64 -43.20 33.68
C PHE A 263 15.85 -44.36 34.67
N MET A 264 16.26 -44.06 35.90
CA MET A 264 16.46 -45.05 36.94
C MET A 264 15.20 -45.17 37.83
N PRO A 265 14.98 -46.33 38.48
CA PRO A 265 14.00 -46.43 39.56
C PRO A 265 14.35 -45.42 40.66
N GLY A 266 13.35 -44.76 41.22
CA GLY A 266 13.59 -43.78 42.27
C GLY A 266 13.61 -44.41 43.66
N TYR A 267 14.28 -43.72 44.59
CA TYR A 267 14.47 -44.18 45.97
C TYR A 267 13.91 -43.20 47.01
N ASP A 268 13.74 -41.93 46.62
CA ASP A 268 13.27 -40.86 47.49
C ASP A 268 12.26 -39.94 46.77
N ALA A 269 11.72 -38.94 47.48
CA ALA A 269 10.75 -38.00 46.91
C ALA A 269 11.30 -37.11 45.78
N GLN A 270 12.63 -37.05 45.59
CA GLN A 270 13.27 -36.25 44.53
C GLN A 270 13.52 -37.06 43.25
N THR A 271 13.77 -38.37 43.41
CA THR A 271 14.13 -39.31 42.33
C THR A 271 12.97 -40.22 41.92
N ALA A 272 11.96 -40.41 42.77
CA ALA A 272 10.76 -41.19 42.46
C ALA A 272 10.07 -40.71 41.17
N GLY A 273 9.57 -41.66 40.37
CA GLY A 273 8.63 -41.34 39.30
C GLY A 273 7.26 -40.94 39.87
N PHE A 274 6.72 -41.79 40.74
CA PHE A 274 5.53 -41.51 41.56
C PHE A 274 5.83 -41.78 43.04
N PHE A 275 5.32 -40.96 43.96
CA PHE A 275 5.55 -41.18 45.40
C PHE A 275 4.99 -42.52 45.88
N PHE A 276 3.91 -43.01 45.27
CA PHE A 276 3.23 -44.26 45.61
C PHE A 276 3.73 -45.46 44.77
N LEU A 277 4.49 -45.22 43.70
CA LEU A 277 5.02 -46.26 42.83
C LEU A 277 6.42 -45.88 42.32
N PRO A 278 7.43 -45.88 43.22
CA PRO A 278 8.77 -45.35 42.94
C PRO A 278 9.57 -46.19 41.94
N VAL A 279 9.16 -47.44 41.70
CA VAL A 279 9.76 -48.36 40.72
C VAL A 279 9.68 -47.81 39.29
N ILE A 280 8.65 -47.03 38.97
CA ILE A 280 8.53 -46.42 37.64
C ILE A 280 9.50 -45.24 37.53
N PRO A 281 10.38 -45.20 36.51
CA PRO A 281 11.28 -44.08 36.30
C PRO A 281 10.53 -42.77 36.05
N ARG A 282 11.11 -41.65 36.51
CA ARG A 282 10.58 -40.29 36.30
C ARG A 282 10.28 -39.98 34.83
N ALA A 283 11.11 -40.44 33.90
CA ALA A 283 10.90 -40.25 32.48
C ALA A 283 9.58 -40.87 31.99
N VAL A 284 9.26 -42.08 32.45
CA VAL A 284 7.99 -42.75 32.10
C VAL A 284 6.81 -42.12 32.84
N ALA A 285 6.98 -41.88 34.15
CA ALA A 285 5.92 -41.32 35.01
C ALA A 285 5.47 -39.92 34.55
N SER A 286 6.41 -39.04 34.21
CA SER A 286 6.13 -37.69 33.72
C SER A 286 5.41 -37.69 32.37
N LEU A 287 5.85 -38.51 31.41
CA LEU A 287 5.19 -38.64 30.11
C LEU A 287 3.78 -39.22 30.26
N ALA A 288 3.63 -40.26 31.07
CA ALA A 288 2.32 -40.85 31.37
C ALA A 288 1.39 -39.85 32.03
N THR A 289 1.89 -39.00 32.94
CA THR A 289 1.11 -37.93 33.58
C THR A 289 0.63 -36.90 32.56
N LEU A 290 1.52 -36.43 31.67
CA LEU A 290 1.14 -35.49 30.60
C LEU A 290 0.08 -36.09 29.67
N ALA A 291 0.28 -37.34 29.22
CA ALA A 291 -0.67 -38.03 28.36
C ALA A 291 -2.02 -38.24 29.05
N PHE A 292 -2.01 -38.71 30.31
CA PHE A 292 -3.23 -38.95 31.08
C PHE A 292 -4.01 -37.66 31.32
N CYS A 293 -3.36 -36.59 31.79
CA CYS A 293 -4.03 -35.31 32.05
C CYS A 293 -4.54 -34.67 30.75
N GLY A 294 -3.74 -34.71 29.68
CA GLY A 294 -4.14 -34.24 28.36
C GLY A 294 -5.38 -34.98 27.83
N LEU A 295 -5.34 -36.31 27.80
CA LEU A 295 -6.46 -37.15 27.32
C LEU A 295 -7.70 -37.00 28.21
N THR A 296 -7.53 -36.87 29.52
CA THR A 296 -8.63 -36.61 30.45
C THR A 296 -9.28 -35.26 30.14
N SER A 297 -8.50 -34.20 29.93
CA SER A 297 -9.02 -32.89 29.49
C SER A 297 -9.78 -33.00 28.16
N TYR A 298 -9.22 -33.72 27.19
CA TYR A 298 -9.86 -33.95 25.89
C TYR A 298 -11.21 -34.66 26.03
N PHE A 299 -11.27 -35.71 26.85
CA PHE A 299 -12.50 -36.45 27.12
C PHE A 299 -13.53 -35.58 27.85
N LEU A 300 -13.14 -34.90 28.93
CA LEU A 300 -14.02 -34.03 29.71
C LEU A 300 -14.63 -32.91 28.85
N LEU A 301 -13.81 -32.19 28.07
CA LEU A 301 -14.30 -31.14 27.19
C LEU A 301 -15.19 -31.68 26.06
N THR A 302 -14.89 -32.89 25.56
CA THR A 302 -15.78 -33.57 24.60
C THR A 302 -17.13 -33.92 25.21
N GLN A 303 -17.18 -34.37 26.47
CA GLN A 303 -18.44 -34.66 27.16
C GLN A 303 -19.22 -33.39 27.50
N LEU A 304 -18.53 -32.31 27.87
CA LEU A 304 -19.14 -31.01 28.16
C LEU A 304 -19.69 -30.29 26.92
N GLU A 305 -19.22 -30.67 25.73
CA GLU A 305 -19.65 -30.07 24.46
C GLU A 305 -21.17 -30.20 24.23
N ARG A 306 -21.76 -31.35 24.54
CA ARG A 306 -23.21 -31.59 24.40
C ARG A 306 -24.06 -30.72 25.35
N PRO A 307 -23.86 -30.75 26.69
CA PRO A 307 -24.66 -29.95 27.60
C PRO A 307 -24.43 -28.45 27.39
N ILE A 308 -23.20 -28.01 27.09
CA ILE A 308 -22.92 -26.60 26.79
C ILE A 308 -23.57 -26.21 25.46
N GLY A 309 -23.49 -27.05 24.42
CA GLY A 309 -24.18 -26.79 23.16
C GLY A 309 -25.69 -26.65 23.31
N ASN A 310 -26.32 -27.50 24.15
CA ASN A 310 -27.74 -27.38 24.49
C ASN A 310 -28.04 -26.08 25.25
N TRP A 311 -27.16 -25.69 26.19
CA TRP A 311 -27.30 -24.42 26.91
C TRP A 311 -27.18 -23.20 25.99
N VAL A 312 -26.20 -23.20 25.07
CA VAL A 312 -26.03 -22.13 24.07
C VAL A 312 -27.27 -22.04 23.19
N ARG A 313 -27.74 -23.16 22.63
CA ARG A 313 -28.92 -23.21 21.77
C ARG A 313 -30.23 -22.79 22.48
N ARG A 314 -30.33 -22.97 23.79
CA ARG A 314 -31.47 -22.45 24.57
C ARG A 314 -31.47 -20.92 24.67
N ARG A 315 -30.28 -20.31 24.71
CA ARG A 315 -30.11 -18.86 24.87
C ARG A 315 -30.07 -18.12 23.53
N GLU A 316 -29.51 -18.77 22.52
CA GLU A 316 -29.38 -18.32 21.14
C GLU A 316 -29.99 -19.41 20.23
N PRO A 317 -31.29 -19.35 19.89
CA PRO A 317 -31.95 -20.39 19.08
C PRO A 317 -31.34 -20.60 17.69
N GLU A 318 -30.70 -19.58 17.13
CA GLU A 318 -29.99 -19.60 15.84
C GLU A 318 -28.54 -20.11 15.95
N ALA A 319 -28.11 -20.64 17.10
CA ALA A 319 -26.71 -21.05 17.29
C ALA A 319 -26.35 -22.35 16.57
N ASP A 320 -25.47 -22.22 15.57
CA ASP A 320 -24.91 -23.33 14.81
C ASP A 320 -23.76 -24.06 15.54
N ASP A 321 -23.32 -25.21 15.01
CA ASP A 321 -22.21 -25.99 15.58
C ASP A 321 -20.87 -25.24 15.68
N PRO A 322 -20.48 -24.36 14.71
CA PRO A 322 -19.33 -23.48 14.86
C PRO A 322 -19.42 -22.54 16.07
N ARG A 323 -20.63 -22.05 16.41
CA ARG A 323 -20.84 -21.20 17.60
C ARG A 323 -20.59 -21.98 18.89
N VAL A 324 -21.10 -23.21 18.98
CA VAL A 324 -20.83 -24.09 20.13
C VAL A 324 -19.33 -24.40 20.24
N ARG A 325 -18.67 -24.72 19.11
CA ARG A 325 -17.23 -24.98 19.07
C ARG A 325 -16.42 -23.78 19.54
N HIS A 326 -16.80 -22.58 19.11
CA HIS A 326 -16.16 -21.32 19.51
C HIS A 326 -16.24 -21.08 21.03
N VAL A 327 -17.40 -21.31 21.64
CA VAL A 327 -17.58 -21.22 23.11
C VAL A 327 -16.70 -22.25 23.81
N MET A 328 -16.66 -23.49 23.34
CA MET A 328 -15.82 -24.54 23.92
C MET A 328 -14.32 -24.22 23.82
N PHE A 329 -13.85 -23.67 22.70
CA PHE A 329 -12.48 -23.20 22.55
C PHE A 329 -12.15 -22.04 23.47
N SER A 330 -13.11 -21.15 23.72
CA SER A 330 -12.95 -20.04 24.67
C SER A 330 -12.81 -20.53 26.10
N ILE A 331 -13.63 -21.49 26.51
CA ILE A 331 -13.53 -22.15 27.82
C ILE A 331 -12.19 -22.85 27.97
N ALA A 332 -11.78 -23.65 26.98
CA ALA A 332 -10.50 -24.36 27.02
C ALA A 332 -9.32 -23.38 27.15
N ALA A 333 -9.28 -22.32 26.34
CA ALA A 333 -8.23 -21.32 26.40
C ALA A 333 -8.19 -20.60 27.76
N PHE A 334 -9.36 -20.22 28.30
CA PHE A 334 -9.47 -19.58 29.61
C PHE A 334 -8.98 -20.50 30.74
N THR A 335 -9.40 -21.77 30.72
CA THR A 335 -8.94 -22.78 31.69
C THR A 335 -7.42 -22.99 31.60
N ALA A 336 -6.87 -23.08 30.39
CA ALA A 336 -5.42 -23.23 30.21
C ALA A 336 -4.65 -22.00 30.73
N PHE A 337 -5.11 -20.78 30.40
CA PHE A 337 -4.47 -19.53 30.81
C PHE A 337 -4.47 -19.35 32.34
N THR A 338 -5.64 -19.56 32.97
CA THR A 338 -5.79 -19.44 34.43
C THR A 338 -5.01 -20.52 35.17
N THR A 339 -5.05 -21.78 34.69
CA THR A 339 -4.24 -22.87 35.25
C THR A 339 -2.75 -22.57 35.12
N PHE A 340 -2.30 -22.10 33.96
CA PHE A 340 -0.89 -21.75 33.75
C PHE A 340 -0.41 -20.72 34.78
N TYR A 341 -1.11 -19.59 34.91
CA TYR A 341 -0.69 -18.51 35.81
C TYR A 341 -0.98 -18.75 37.30
N THR A 342 -1.71 -19.82 37.65
CA THR A 342 -1.81 -20.28 39.04
C THR A 342 -0.46 -20.83 39.54
N PHE A 343 0.35 -21.41 38.65
CA PHE A 343 1.63 -22.03 39.00
C PHE A 343 2.83 -21.26 38.42
N ALA A 344 2.74 -20.76 37.18
CA ALA A 344 3.83 -20.12 36.48
C ALA A 344 4.36 -18.90 37.22
N GLY A 345 5.68 -18.83 37.38
CA GLY A 345 6.35 -17.72 38.06
C GLY A 345 6.26 -17.74 39.59
N ALA A 346 5.34 -18.50 40.19
CA ALA A 346 5.13 -18.52 41.65
C ALA A 346 6.40 -18.77 42.48
N PRO A 347 7.31 -19.71 42.13
CA PRO A 347 8.53 -19.96 42.91
C PRO A 347 9.51 -18.77 43.00
N THR A 348 9.37 -17.79 42.11
CA THR A 348 10.19 -16.56 42.08
C THR A 348 9.38 -15.37 42.58
N LEU A 349 8.12 -15.25 42.17
CA LEU A 349 7.23 -14.17 42.60
C LEU A 349 7.06 -14.15 44.12
N TRP A 350 6.88 -15.31 44.77
CA TRP A 350 6.68 -15.37 46.22
C TRP A 350 7.91 -15.00 47.05
N ARG A 351 9.07 -14.80 46.42
CA ARG A 351 10.27 -14.23 47.07
C ARG A 351 10.32 -12.70 46.97
N ALA A 352 9.48 -12.10 46.12
CA ALA A 352 9.37 -10.65 45.98
C ALA A 352 8.56 -10.06 47.15
N PRO A 353 8.58 -8.72 47.34
CA PRO A 353 7.75 -8.05 48.34
C PRO A 353 6.27 -8.46 48.20
N TRP A 354 5.58 -8.57 49.34
CA TRP A 354 4.23 -9.16 49.44
C TRP A 354 3.22 -8.61 48.42
N ALA A 355 3.31 -7.34 48.03
CA ALA A 355 2.39 -6.73 47.06
C ALA A 355 2.57 -7.23 45.61
N VAL A 356 3.78 -7.62 45.20
CA VAL A 356 4.12 -7.93 43.80
C VAL A 356 3.36 -9.16 43.27
N PRO A 357 3.32 -10.31 43.96
CA PRO A 357 2.56 -11.48 43.51
C PRO A 357 1.06 -11.19 43.37
N HIS A 358 0.49 -10.44 44.30
CA HIS A 358 -0.94 -10.12 44.30
C HIS A 358 -1.30 -9.18 43.15
N LEU A 359 -0.50 -8.12 42.92
CA LEU A 359 -0.68 -7.23 41.77
C LEU A 359 -0.57 -7.98 40.44
N PHE A 360 0.40 -8.88 40.31
CA PHE A 360 0.56 -9.71 39.12
C PHE A 360 -0.66 -10.60 38.88
N LEU A 361 -1.17 -11.27 39.91
CA LEU A 361 -2.38 -12.10 39.80
C LEU A 361 -3.62 -11.28 39.43
N ILE A 362 -3.76 -10.05 39.95
CA ILE A 362 -4.84 -9.13 39.55
C ILE A 362 -4.76 -8.85 38.05
N VAL A 363 -3.57 -8.53 37.52
CA VAL A 363 -3.37 -8.30 36.07
C VAL A 363 -3.74 -9.53 35.26
N VAL A 364 -3.33 -10.73 35.69
CA VAL A 364 -3.67 -11.99 35.03
C VAL A 364 -5.18 -12.21 35.00
N VAL A 365 -5.87 -12.06 36.13
CA VAL A 365 -7.32 -12.30 36.24
C VAL A 365 -8.09 -11.28 35.41
N LEU A 366 -7.71 -9.99 35.47
CA LEU A 366 -8.31 -8.94 34.65
C LEU A 366 -8.14 -9.24 33.15
N THR A 367 -6.93 -9.62 32.74
CA THR A 367 -6.63 -9.96 31.34
C THR A 367 -7.43 -11.19 30.89
N ALA A 368 -7.47 -12.25 31.69
CA ALA A 368 -8.20 -13.47 31.39
C ALA A 368 -9.72 -13.23 31.28
N THR A 369 -10.27 -12.41 32.18
CA THR A 369 -11.69 -12.06 32.20
C THR A 369 -12.07 -11.21 31.00
N LEU A 370 -11.26 -10.18 30.69
CA LEU A 370 -11.49 -9.30 29.55
C LEU A 370 -11.35 -10.06 28.22
N PHE A 371 -10.36 -10.95 28.12
CA PHE A 371 -10.21 -11.87 26.99
C PHE A 371 -11.44 -12.77 26.81
N LEU A 372 -11.89 -13.45 27.87
CA LEU A 372 -13.05 -14.33 27.80
C LEU A 372 -14.33 -13.57 27.43
N ALA A 373 -14.58 -12.42 28.06
CA ALA A 373 -15.77 -11.60 27.82
C ALA A 373 -15.84 -11.10 26.37
N ARG A 374 -14.71 -10.65 25.79
CA ARG A 374 -14.65 -10.24 24.39
C ARG A 374 -14.81 -11.41 23.43
N ARG A 375 -14.09 -12.52 23.69
CA ARG A 375 -14.12 -13.70 22.82
C ARG A 375 -15.53 -14.28 22.73
N LEU A 376 -16.21 -14.49 23.86
CA LEU A 376 -17.57 -15.06 23.88
C LEU A 376 -18.63 -14.22 23.15
N ARG A 377 -18.45 -12.89 23.09
CA ARG A 377 -19.35 -11.99 22.35
C ARG A 377 -19.16 -12.04 20.84
N ARG A 378 -18.01 -12.53 20.37
CA ARG A 378 -17.69 -12.57 18.93
C ARG A 378 -18.42 -13.72 18.24
N THR A 379 -18.99 -13.44 17.06
CA THR A 379 -19.69 -14.44 16.24
C THR A 379 -19.23 -14.38 14.78
N GLN A 380 -19.39 -15.48 14.06
CA GLN A 380 -19.09 -15.54 12.62
C GLN A 380 -19.98 -14.58 11.82
N LYS A 381 -21.24 -14.43 12.22
CA LYS A 381 -22.19 -13.48 11.63
C LYS A 381 -21.70 -12.03 11.74
N THR A 382 -21.30 -11.60 12.95
CA THR A 382 -20.75 -10.24 13.15
C THR A 382 -19.49 -9.99 12.32
N PHE A 383 -18.64 -11.01 12.13
CA PHE A 383 -17.45 -10.89 11.28
C PHE A 383 -17.81 -10.73 9.79
N ALA A 384 -18.80 -11.48 9.30
CA ALA A 384 -19.27 -11.36 7.93
C ALA A 384 -19.87 -9.97 7.67
N GLU A 385 -20.69 -9.45 8.60
CA GLU A 385 -21.27 -8.11 8.54
C GLU A 385 -20.20 -7.02 8.51
N GLU A 386 -19.19 -7.08 9.38
CA GLU A 386 -18.08 -6.11 9.39
C GLU A 386 -17.21 -6.16 8.13
N THR A 387 -16.97 -7.35 7.59
CA THR A 387 -16.19 -7.52 6.35
C THR A 387 -16.92 -6.86 5.18
N LEU A 388 -18.23 -7.07 5.11
CA LEU A 388 -19.09 -6.44 4.13
C LEU A 388 -19.13 -4.91 4.32
N ALA A 389 -19.26 -4.44 5.57
CA ALA A 389 -19.22 -3.02 5.92
C ALA A 389 -17.93 -2.33 5.46
N LYS A 390 -16.77 -2.96 5.68
CA LYS A 390 -15.47 -2.44 5.21
C LYS A 390 -15.44 -2.29 3.69
N ASN A 391 -16.00 -3.25 2.95
CA ASN A 391 -16.11 -3.17 1.50
C ASN A 391 -17.06 -2.05 1.04
N ILE A 392 -18.17 -1.85 1.76
CA ILE A 392 -19.13 -0.76 1.52
C ILE A 392 -18.46 0.61 1.73
N ILE A 393 -17.76 0.81 2.85
CA ILE A 393 -17.04 2.06 3.13
C ILE A 393 -15.98 2.36 2.08
N LYS A 394 -15.29 1.33 1.58
CA LYS A 394 -14.29 1.52 0.51
C LYS A 394 -14.91 2.04 -0.78
N ARG A 395 -16.19 1.77 -1.02
CA ARG A 395 -16.98 2.22 -2.17
C ARG A 395 -18.11 3.17 -1.71
N TRP A 396 -17.84 4.02 -0.71
CA TRP A 396 -18.84 4.92 -0.15
C TRP A 396 -19.16 6.04 -1.14
N GLU A 397 -20.39 6.02 -1.69
CA GLU A 397 -20.82 6.91 -2.77
C GLU A 397 -21.78 8.02 -2.30
N TRP A 398 -22.23 7.99 -1.05
CA TRP A 398 -23.17 9.00 -0.53
C TRP A 398 -22.43 10.29 -0.18
N THR A 399 -22.69 11.34 -0.96
CA THR A 399 -22.09 12.68 -0.80
C THR A 399 -22.69 13.48 0.35
N ASP A 400 -23.86 13.08 0.83
CA ASP A 400 -24.64 13.78 1.86
C ASP A 400 -24.37 13.28 3.29
N ILE A 401 -23.76 12.11 3.45
CA ILE A 401 -23.38 11.54 4.76
C ILE A 401 -21.96 11.01 4.67
N GLN A 402 -21.09 11.44 5.58
CA GLN A 402 -19.76 10.85 5.69
C GLN A 402 -19.83 9.43 6.27
N PRO A 403 -18.95 8.50 5.82
CA PRO A 403 -18.93 7.14 6.33
C PRO A 403 -18.77 7.13 7.86
N PRO A 404 -19.66 6.47 8.61
CA PRO A 404 -19.55 6.36 10.06
C PRO A 404 -18.24 5.69 10.48
N ARG A 405 -17.75 6.03 11.68
CA ARG A 405 -16.58 5.35 12.26
C ARG A 405 -16.90 3.93 12.72
N ASP A 406 -18.15 3.66 13.10
CA ASP A 406 -18.61 2.31 13.44
C ASP A 406 -19.00 1.55 12.16
N LEU A 407 -18.36 0.40 11.96
CA LEU A 407 -18.59 -0.47 10.80
C LEU A 407 -20.01 -1.05 10.80
N HIS A 408 -20.55 -1.35 11.98
CA HIS A 408 -21.92 -1.89 12.06
C HIS A 408 -22.95 -0.82 11.66
N GLU A 409 -22.75 0.42 12.11
CA GLU A 409 -23.58 1.56 11.73
C GLU A 409 -23.47 1.86 10.22
N ALA A 410 -22.28 1.79 9.65
CA ALA A 410 -22.08 1.94 8.21
C ALA A 410 -22.86 0.89 7.39
N PHE A 411 -22.87 -0.38 7.85
CA PHE A 411 -23.67 -1.43 7.24
C PHE A 411 -25.18 -1.17 7.36
N LEU A 412 -25.66 -0.75 8.54
CA LEU A 412 -27.08 -0.45 8.77
C LEU A 412 -27.54 0.74 7.91
N ILE A 413 -26.79 1.83 7.91
CA ILE A 413 -27.09 3.03 7.11
C ILE A 413 -27.14 2.69 5.63
N HIS A 414 -26.18 1.90 5.15
CA HIS A 414 -26.24 1.39 3.79
C HIS A 414 -27.55 0.64 3.57
N THR A 415 -27.78 -0.45 4.31
CA THR A 415 -28.92 -1.35 4.12
C THR A 415 -30.27 -0.63 4.16
N ILE A 416 -30.43 0.35 5.05
CA ILE A 416 -31.65 1.16 5.17
C ILE A 416 -31.85 2.05 3.94
N ARG A 417 -30.81 2.76 3.48
CA ARG A 417 -30.93 3.61 2.28
C ARG A 417 -31.07 2.83 1.00
N THR A 418 -30.43 1.66 0.90
CA THR A 418 -30.58 0.81 -0.28
C THR A 418 -32.00 0.25 -0.40
N ARG A 419 -32.73 0.15 0.73
CA ARG A 419 -34.16 -0.16 0.75
C ARG A 419 -35.04 0.97 0.21
N GLU A 420 -34.60 2.23 0.29
CA GLU A 420 -35.40 3.40 -0.10
C GLU A 420 -35.17 3.87 -1.54
N SER A 421 -34.14 3.35 -2.24
CA SER A 421 -33.78 3.79 -3.60
C SER A 421 -33.89 2.67 -4.64
N ALA A 422 -34.59 2.93 -5.75
CA ALA A 422 -34.68 2.00 -6.89
C ALA A 422 -33.32 1.73 -7.57
N LYS A 423 -32.37 2.68 -7.49
CA LYS A 423 -30.96 2.46 -7.92
C LYS A 423 -30.17 1.58 -6.95
N GLY A 424 -30.58 1.56 -5.68
CA GLY A 424 -29.94 0.75 -4.64
C GLY A 424 -30.10 -0.75 -4.89
N GLN A 425 -31.24 -1.20 -5.39
CA GLN A 425 -31.52 -2.63 -5.57
C GLN A 425 -30.55 -3.31 -6.57
N THR A 426 -30.18 -2.61 -7.65
CA THR A 426 -29.16 -3.08 -8.61
C THR A 426 -27.78 -3.20 -7.95
N GLN A 427 -27.45 -2.28 -7.03
CA GLN A 427 -26.18 -2.27 -6.31
C GLN A 427 -26.12 -3.35 -5.21
N VAL A 428 -27.25 -3.63 -4.52
CA VAL A 428 -27.35 -4.79 -3.59
C VAL A 428 -27.12 -6.09 -4.33
N ILE A 429 -27.66 -6.21 -5.54
CA ILE A 429 -27.45 -7.38 -6.40
C ILE A 429 -25.97 -7.52 -6.77
N GLU A 430 -25.26 -6.43 -7.11
CA GLU A 430 -23.81 -6.45 -7.35
C GLU A 430 -22.99 -6.77 -6.08
N ILE A 431 -23.36 -6.23 -4.93
CA ILE A 431 -22.70 -6.53 -3.64
C ILE A 431 -22.91 -8.00 -3.26
N TYR A 432 -24.13 -8.52 -3.46
CA TYR A 432 -24.43 -9.92 -3.25
C TYR A 432 -23.66 -10.81 -4.23
N LYS A 433 -23.57 -10.42 -5.49
CA LYS A 433 -22.75 -11.09 -6.51
C LYS A 433 -21.27 -11.11 -6.11
N ASP A 434 -20.73 -10.02 -5.58
CA ASP A 434 -19.36 -9.95 -5.06
C ASP A 434 -19.16 -10.86 -3.83
N ALA A 435 -20.10 -10.88 -2.88
CA ALA A 435 -20.03 -11.76 -1.70
C ALA A 435 -20.11 -13.25 -2.07
N VAL A 436 -20.98 -13.59 -3.04
CA VAL A 436 -21.06 -14.94 -3.60
C VAL A 436 -19.76 -15.30 -4.33
N ARG A 437 -19.19 -14.38 -5.12
CA ARG A 437 -17.90 -14.55 -5.81
C ARG A 437 -16.74 -14.80 -4.84
N GLU A 438 -16.66 -14.05 -3.75
CA GLU A 438 -15.63 -14.25 -2.70
C GLU A 438 -15.76 -15.61 -2.00
N THR A 439 -17.00 -16.06 -1.81
CA THR A 439 -17.30 -17.37 -1.24
C THR A 439 -16.90 -18.49 -2.21
N LEU A 440 -17.25 -18.36 -3.50
CA LEU A 440 -16.93 -19.30 -4.58
C LEU A 440 -15.44 -19.37 -4.94
N ALA A 441 -14.69 -18.27 -4.79
CA ALA A 441 -13.27 -18.18 -5.15
C ALA A 441 -12.34 -19.21 -4.45
N ASN A 442 -12.85 -19.95 -3.46
CA ASN A 442 -12.11 -20.96 -2.71
C ASN A 442 -12.27 -22.40 -3.26
N GLY A 443 -13.04 -22.59 -4.35
CA GLY A 443 -13.09 -23.84 -5.12
C GLY A 443 -14.00 -24.95 -4.58
N PHE A 444 -14.51 -24.84 -3.35
CA PHE A 444 -15.54 -25.73 -2.81
C PHE A 444 -16.50 -24.94 -1.93
N VAL A 445 -17.81 -24.99 -2.24
CA VAL A 445 -18.85 -24.41 -1.37
C VAL A 445 -19.33 -25.48 -0.41
N THR A 446 -19.06 -25.27 0.86
CA THR A 446 -19.52 -26.13 1.96
C THR A 446 -21.02 -25.88 2.24
N ARG A 447 -21.70 -26.86 2.86
CA ARG A 447 -23.13 -26.71 3.24
C ARG A 447 -23.36 -25.50 4.16
N GLU A 448 -22.36 -25.16 4.97
CA GLU A 448 -22.35 -24.00 5.88
C GLU A 448 -22.24 -22.68 5.11
N GLU A 449 -21.44 -22.61 4.04
CA GLU A 449 -21.36 -21.44 3.17
C GLU A 449 -22.64 -21.23 2.37
N VAL A 450 -23.32 -22.30 1.95
CA VAL A 450 -24.67 -22.20 1.37
C VAL A 450 -25.64 -21.59 2.37
N GLN A 451 -25.62 -22.02 3.64
CA GLN A 451 -26.47 -21.44 4.68
C GLN A 451 -26.13 -19.98 4.98
N LEU A 452 -24.85 -19.61 4.95
CA LEU A 452 -24.40 -18.22 5.09
C LEU A 452 -24.90 -17.36 3.93
N LEU A 453 -24.76 -17.83 2.69
CA LEU A 453 -25.26 -17.13 1.50
C LEU A 453 -26.79 -17.04 1.50
N GLU A 454 -27.49 -18.05 2.01
CA GLU A 454 -28.95 -18.06 2.17
C GLU A 454 -29.39 -17.06 3.26
N SER A 455 -28.66 -16.99 4.38
CA SER A 455 -28.85 -16.01 5.45
C SER A 455 -28.60 -14.59 4.95
N LEU A 456 -27.52 -14.38 4.19
CA LEU A 456 -27.19 -13.11 3.54
C LEU A 456 -28.27 -12.71 2.52
N ARG A 457 -28.72 -13.66 1.70
CA ARG A 457 -29.82 -13.48 0.74
C ARG A 457 -31.10 -13.03 1.44
N SER A 458 -31.42 -13.66 2.58
CA SER A 458 -32.58 -13.33 3.42
C SER A 458 -32.46 -11.94 4.04
N GLN A 459 -31.29 -11.60 4.62
CA GLN A 459 -31.02 -10.29 5.21
C GLN A 459 -31.09 -9.16 4.19
N LEU A 460 -30.52 -9.37 3.00
CA LEU A 460 -30.58 -8.44 1.88
C LEU A 460 -31.93 -8.47 1.13
N GLN A 461 -32.87 -9.33 1.57
CA GLN A 461 -34.20 -9.54 0.95
C GLN A 461 -34.17 -9.80 -0.55
N ILE A 462 -33.15 -10.52 -1.03
CA ILE A 462 -32.99 -10.82 -2.44
C ILE A 462 -33.98 -11.91 -2.84
N LYS A 463 -34.83 -11.61 -3.82
CA LYS A 463 -35.82 -12.55 -4.35
C LYS A 463 -35.12 -13.74 -4.99
N LYS A 464 -35.78 -14.91 -4.94
CA LYS A 464 -35.24 -16.15 -5.53
C LYS A 464 -34.89 -15.98 -7.02
N ALA A 465 -35.73 -15.29 -7.78
CA ALA A 465 -35.49 -15.01 -9.20
C ALA A 465 -34.24 -14.13 -9.45
N ASP A 466 -33.95 -13.16 -8.57
CA ASP A 466 -32.78 -12.30 -8.70
C ASP A 466 -31.50 -13.03 -8.25
N HIS A 467 -31.60 -13.88 -7.22
CA HIS A 467 -30.53 -14.83 -6.88
C HIS A 467 -30.23 -15.79 -8.03
N GLU A 468 -31.25 -16.38 -8.67
CA GLU A 468 -31.06 -17.25 -9.83
C GLU A 468 -30.42 -16.50 -11.01
N LYS A 469 -30.76 -15.23 -11.24
CA LYS A 469 -30.06 -14.37 -12.22
C LYS A 469 -28.61 -14.09 -11.86
N VAL A 470 -28.31 -13.82 -10.58
CA VAL A 470 -26.93 -13.65 -10.10
C VAL A 470 -26.15 -14.94 -10.27
N MET A 471 -26.72 -16.09 -9.89
CA MET A 471 -26.10 -17.40 -10.06
C MET A 471 -25.92 -17.76 -11.54
N ALA A 472 -26.87 -17.40 -12.41
CA ALA A 472 -26.74 -17.59 -13.86
C ALA A 472 -25.65 -16.69 -14.46
N ALA A 473 -25.60 -15.41 -14.08
CA ALA A 473 -24.56 -14.47 -14.50
C ALA A 473 -23.17 -14.88 -13.98
N LEU A 474 -23.11 -15.38 -12.74
CA LEU A 474 -21.89 -15.95 -12.16
C LEU A 474 -21.51 -17.28 -12.79
N ALA A 475 -22.46 -18.12 -13.21
CA ALA A 475 -22.20 -19.37 -13.92
C ALA A 475 -21.71 -19.12 -15.37
N GLU A 476 -22.18 -18.04 -16.00
CA GLU A 476 -21.71 -17.57 -17.31
C GLU A 476 -20.31 -16.93 -17.19
N GLU A 477 -20.09 -16.09 -16.17
CA GLU A 477 -18.76 -15.61 -15.78
C GLU A 477 -17.84 -16.77 -15.38
N GLU A 478 -18.33 -17.79 -14.67
CA GLU A 478 -17.59 -18.99 -14.29
C GLU A 478 -17.31 -19.88 -15.49
N ARG A 479 -18.19 -20.03 -16.50
CA ARG A 479 -17.83 -20.69 -17.76
C ARG A 479 -16.70 -19.94 -18.48
N ALA A 480 -16.65 -18.61 -18.34
CA ALA A 480 -15.53 -17.78 -18.77
C ALA A 480 -14.31 -17.80 -17.82
N MET A 481 -14.44 -18.29 -16.57
CA MET A 481 -13.34 -18.55 -15.62
C MET A 481 -12.85 -20.01 -15.64
N ILE A 482 -13.69 -20.98 -16.00
CA ILE A 482 -13.36 -22.41 -16.16
C ILE A 482 -12.46 -22.61 -17.38
N SER A 483 -12.59 -21.72 -18.36
CA SER A 483 -11.71 -21.62 -19.53
C SER A 483 -10.37 -20.94 -19.22
N ASP A 484 -10.21 -20.27 -18.07
CA ASP A 484 -9.02 -19.51 -17.68
C ASP A 484 -8.61 -19.77 -16.20
N PRO A 485 -7.65 -20.70 -15.96
CA PRO A 485 -7.16 -21.07 -14.62
C PRO A 485 -6.62 -19.91 -13.77
N SER A 486 -6.45 -18.71 -14.34
CA SER A 486 -5.94 -17.51 -13.67
C SER A 486 -7.00 -16.75 -12.84
N LYS A 487 -8.29 -17.13 -12.85
CA LYS A 487 -9.35 -16.38 -12.15
C LYS A 487 -9.86 -17.01 -10.85
N GLN A 488 -9.54 -18.28 -10.57
CA GLN A 488 -9.78 -18.95 -9.26
C GLN A 488 -8.57 -18.83 -8.34
N ILE A 489 -8.08 -17.60 -8.16
CA ILE A 489 -6.85 -17.34 -7.41
C ILE A 489 -7.18 -17.13 -5.93
N SER A 490 -6.63 -18.00 -5.06
CA SER A 490 -6.75 -17.83 -3.60
C SER A 490 -6.24 -16.45 -3.15
N ALA A 491 -6.74 -15.92 -2.03
CA ALA A 491 -6.34 -14.61 -1.51
C ALA A 491 -4.80 -14.50 -1.34
N GLU A 492 -4.15 -15.58 -0.92
CA GLU A 492 -2.69 -15.64 -0.81
C GLU A 492 -1.99 -15.56 -2.16
N LYS A 493 -2.54 -16.25 -3.17
CA LYS A 493 -2.00 -16.28 -4.52
C LYS A 493 -2.18 -14.95 -5.24
N ARG A 494 -3.28 -14.23 -4.97
CA ARG A 494 -3.50 -12.85 -5.45
C ARG A 494 -2.44 -11.92 -4.88
N LEU A 495 -2.23 -11.96 -3.56
CA LEU A 495 -1.21 -11.14 -2.90
C LEU A 495 0.22 -11.51 -3.35
N GLN A 496 0.48 -12.78 -3.61
CA GLN A 496 1.75 -13.25 -4.18
C GLN A 496 2.01 -12.63 -5.56
N LEU A 497 1.02 -12.66 -6.46
CA LEU A 497 1.17 -12.04 -7.79
C LEU A 497 1.27 -10.52 -7.72
N GLU A 498 0.52 -9.86 -6.83
CA GLU A 498 0.59 -8.40 -6.67
C GLU A 498 1.97 -7.95 -6.14
N THR A 499 2.51 -8.64 -5.12
CA THR A 499 3.86 -8.34 -4.60
C THR A 499 4.96 -8.69 -5.61
N TYR A 500 4.78 -9.76 -6.39
CA TYR A 500 5.67 -10.07 -7.50
C TYR A 500 5.63 -9.01 -8.61
N LYS A 501 4.43 -8.54 -8.99
CA LYS A 501 4.23 -7.47 -9.98
C LYS A 501 5.00 -6.21 -9.59
N ARG A 502 4.88 -5.75 -8.34
CA ARG A 502 5.63 -4.58 -7.84
C ARG A 502 7.15 -4.81 -7.83
N ALA A 503 7.60 -6.02 -7.47
CA ALA A 503 9.02 -6.34 -7.50
C ALA A 503 9.60 -6.38 -8.92
N LEU A 504 8.81 -6.90 -9.87
CA LEU A 504 9.14 -6.92 -11.29
C LEU A 504 9.12 -5.51 -11.90
N GLU A 505 8.15 -4.67 -11.54
CA GLU A 505 8.09 -3.26 -11.92
C GLU A 505 9.34 -2.49 -11.45
N ASN A 506 9.71 -2.59 -10.17
CA ASN A 506 10.93 -1.97 -9.64
C ASN A 506 12.21 -2.48 -10.33
N TYR A 507 12.23 -3.74 -10.75
CA TYR A 507 13.35 -4.29 -11.52
C TYR A 507 13.39 -3.70 -12.94
N LEU A 508 12.25 -3.69 -13.63
CA LEU A 508 12.12 -3.10 -14.96
C LEU A 508 12.50 -1.61 -14.95
N GLU A 509 12.07 -0.86 -13.94
CA GLU A 509 12.47 0.55 -13.77
C GLU A 509 13.98 0.73 -13.63
N ARG A 510 14.67 -0.17 -12.91
CA ARG A 510 16.15 -0.11 -12.78
C ARG A 510 16.87 -0.48 -14.07
N VAL A 511 16.37 -1.48 -14.80
CA VAL A 511 16.91 -1.87 -16.11
C VAL A 511 16.68 -0.75 -17.14
N LEU A 512 15.52 -0.09 -17.09
CA LEU A 512 15.16 1.07 -17.92
C LEU A 512 15.88 2.37 -17.51
N ALA A 513 16.55 2.40 -16.35
CA ALA A 513 17.31 3.55 -15.86
C ALA A 513 18.82 3.47 -16.16
N ALA A 514 19.25 2.53 -17.01
CA ALA A 514 20.64 2.34 -17.44
C ALA A 514 21.67 2.06 -16.33
N GLU A 515 21.27 1.39 -15.23
CA GLU A 515 22.20 0.92 -14.18
C GLU A 515 22.46 -0.61 -14.20
N GLY A 516 21.99 -1.35 -15.20
CA GLY A 516 22.29 -2.78 -15.27
C GLY A 516 21.90 -3.48 -16.57
N ASP A 517 22.70 -4.47 -16.94
CA ASP A 517 22.41 -5.46 -17.98
C ASP A 517 21.14 -6.25 -17.61
N ALA A 518 20.33 -6.62 -18.60
CA ALA A 518 19.14 -7.46 -18.38
C ALA A 518 19.58 -8.88 -17.96
N ASP A 519 19.75 -9.08 -16.65
CA ASP A 519 20.17 -10.37 -16.09
C ASP A 519 18.98 -11.34 -16.04
N ASP A 520 18.86 -12.22 -17.05
CA ASP A 520 17.90 -13.32 -17.05
C ASP A 520 18.03 -14.21 -15.80
N SER A 521 19.22 -14.28 -15.19
CA SER A 521 19.43 -14.98 -13.93
C SER A 521 18.67 -14.31 -12.78
N PHE A 522 18.51 -12.99 -12.80
CA PHE A 522 17.72 -12.25 -11.82
C PHE A 522 16.24 -12.56 -11.96
N ILE A 523 15.68 -12.58 -13.17
CA ILE A 523 14.27 -12.95 -13.40
C ILE A 523 14.01 -14.39 -12.98
N ILE A 524 14.92 -15.33 -13.31
CA ILE A 524 14.83 -16.72 -12.87
C ILE A 524 14.86 -16.81 -11.33
N LYS A 525 15.78 -16.08 -10.68
CA LYS A 525 15.86 -16.01 -9.22
C LYS A 525 14.58 -15.41 -8.64
N LEU A 526 14.09 -14.29 -9.16
CA LEU A 526 12.91 -13.59 -8.69
C LEU A 526 11.66 -14.48 -8.79
N ARG A 527 11.48 -15.16 -9.92
CA ARG A 527 10.38 -16.12 -10.14
C ARG A 527 10.48 -17.31 -9.19
N ALA A 528 11.67 -17.87 -8.98
CA ALA A 528 11.87 -18.92 -8.00
C ALA A 528 11.57 -18.45 -6.57
N GLU A 529 12.00 -17.25 -6.23
CA GLU A 529 11.84 -16.62 -4.92
C GLU A 529 10.36 -16.33 -4.61
N TYR A 530 9.60 -15.83 -5.60
CA TYR A 530 8.17 -15.58 -5.49
C TYR A 530 7.31 -16.80 -5.85
N ARG A 531 7.88 -17.92 -6.31
CA ARG A 531 7.16 -19.12 -6.80
C ARG A 531 6.10 -18.81 -7.85
N VAL A 532 6.51 -18.08 -8.87
CA VAL A 532 5.68 -17.72 -10.02
C VAL A 532 6.03 -18.61 -11.20
N THR A 533 5.03 -19.26 -11.80
CA THR A 533 5.25 -20.14 -12.97
C THR A 533 5.67 -19.32 -14.21
N LYS A 534 5.99 -19.99 -15.32
CA LYS A 534 6.36 -19.26 -16.56
C LYS A 534 5.14 -18.53 -17.11
N GLU A 535 4.00 -19.18 -17.05
CA GLU A 535 2.70 -18.73 -17.53
C GLU A 535 2.20 -17.55 -16.68
N GLU A 536 2.27 -17.67 -15.36
CA GLU A 536 1.91 -16.58 -14.45
C GLU A 536 2.83 -15.37 -14.60
N HIS A 537 4.13 -15.59 -14.83
CA HIS A 537 5.06 -14.50 -15.09
C HIS A 537 4.73 -13.79 -16.40
N ALA A 538 4.43 -14.53 -17.47
CA ALA A 538 4.03 -13.97 -18.75
C ALA A 538 2.75 -13.13 -18.59
N ALA A 539 1.75 -13.62 -17.87
CA ALA A 539 0.52 -12.86 -17.58
C ALA A 539 0.77 -11.58 -16.78
N VAL A 540 1.62 -11.63 -15.75
CA VAL A 540 1.98 -10.42 -14.97
C VAL A 540 2.80 -9.43 -15.79
N LEU A 541 3.68 -9.93 -16.66
CA LEU A 541 4.49 -9.10 -17.55
C LEU A 541 3.61 -8.42 -18.61
N ASP A 542 2.65 -9.14 -19.18
CA ASP A 542 1.66 -8.61 -20.11
C ASP A 542 0.81 -7.50 -19.45
N ASP A 543 0.33 -7.73 -18.23
CA ASP A 543 -0.41 -6.71 -17.46
C ASP A 543 0.45 -5.47 -17.13
N LEU A 544 1.75 -5.63 -16.88
CA LEU A 544 2.69 -4.53 -16.63
C LEU A 544 3.01 -3.72 -17.90
N LEU A 545 3.17 -4.40 -19.03
CA LEU A 545 3.56 -3.78 -20.29
C LEU A 545 2.35 -3.21 -21.06
N GLY A 546 1.19 -3.88 -21.02
CA GLY A 546 0.03 -3.61 -21.88
C GLY A 546 -1.22 -3.01 -21.21
N GLY A 547 -1.32 -3.00 -19.87
CA GLY A 547 -2.48 -2.45 -19.16
C GLY A 547 -2.68 -0.94 -19.37
N ALA A 548 -3.88 -0.39 -19.09
CA ALA A 548 -4.22 1.02 -19.32
C ALA A 548 -3.34 2.06 -18.58
N GLY A 549 -2.49 1.63 -17.65
CA GLY A 549 -1.45 2.44 -16.98
C GLY A 549 -0.04 1.86 -17.11
N GLY A 550 0.17 0.91 -18.04
CA GLY A 550 1.44 0.21 -18.25
C GLY A 550 2.54 1.11 -18.82
N ILE A 551 3.77 0.60 -18.84
CA ILE A 551 4.93 1.32 -19.35
C ILE A 551 4.72 1.72 -20.83
N ALA A 552 4.15 0.83 -21.66
CA ALA A 552 3.90 1.13 -23.06
C ALA A 552 2.89 2.28 -23.26
N THR A 553 1.88 2.40 -22.41
CA THR A 553 0.91 3.52 -22.48
C THR A 553 1.56 4.86 -22.15
N ARG A 554 2.44 4.90 -21.14
CA ARG A 554 3.19 6.12 -20.79
C ARG A 554 4.14 6.54 -21.91
N LEU A 555 4.88 5.59 -22.48
CA LEU A 555 5.78 5.84 -23.62
C LEU A 555 5.01 6.27 -24.88
N ALA A 556 3.84 5.66 -25.12
CA ALA A 556 2.97 6.01 -26.24
C ALA A 556 2.44 7.46 -26.13
N GLU A 557 2.14 7.93 -24.92
CA GLU A 557 1.70 9.32 -24.71
C GLU A 557 2.82 10.33 -25.01
N GLU A 558 4.06 10.04 -24.61
CA GLU A 558 5.23 10.89 -24.99
C GLU A 558 5.38 10.96 -26.51
N LEU A 559 5.20 9.83 -27.22
CA LEU A 559 5.19 9.80 -28.67
C LEU A 559 4.01 10.57 -29.28
N GLY A 560 2.85 10.54 -28.63
CA GLY A 560 1.70 11.33 -28.99
C GLY A 560 1.95 12.84 -28.87
N ILE A 561 2.67 13.30 -27.84
CA ILE A 561 3.09 14.69 -27.68
C ILE A 561 3.99 15.12 -28.83
N ILE A 562 4.95 14.28 -29.24
CA ILE A 562 5.87 14.56 -30.36
C ILE A 562 5.09 14.81 -31.65
N GLU A 563 4.08 13.99 -31.95
CA GLU A 563 3.28 14.17 -33.18
C GLU A 563 2.35 15.39 -33.10
N ARG A 564 1.64 15.60 -31.99
CA ARG A 564 0.74 16.75 -31.83
C ARG A 564 1.49 18.08 -31.93
N THR A 565 2.66 18.17 -31.30
CA THR A 565 3.50 19.39 -31.38
C THR A 565 4.08 19.60 -32.77
N SER A 566 4.54 18.54 -33.44
CA SER A 566 5.05 18.63 -34.81
C SER A 566 3.97 19.04 -35.82
N HIS A 567 2.75 18.52 -35.66
CA HIS A 567 1.62 18.90 -36.49
C HIS A 567 1.28 20.39 -36.32
N ALA A 568 1.20 20.88 -35.08
CA ALA A 568 0.93 22.29 -34.80
C ALA A 568 2.05 23.22 -35.32
N ILE A 569 3.32 22.82 -35.21
CA ILE A 569 4.45 23.58 -35.78
C ILE A 569 4.31 23.69 -37.31
N ASN A 570 4.00 22.58 -38.00
CA ASN A 570 3.85 22.59 -39.46
C ASN A 570 2.65 23.46 -39.90
N ALA A 571 1.54 23.45 -39.13
CA ALA A 571 0.40 24.32 -39.39
C ALA A 571 0.75 25.80 -39.21
N LEU A 572 1.55 26.14 -38.19
CA LEU A 572 2.03 27.52 -37.94
C LEU A 572 3.06 27.99 -38.98
N GLU A 573 3.88 27.09 -39.53
CA GLU A 573 4.87 27.40 -40.58
C GLU A 573 4.22 27.64 -41.95
N ALA A 574 2.98 27.21 -42.16
CA ALA A 574 2.22 27.45 -43.38
C ALA A 574 1.58 28.86 -43.42
N GLU A 575 1.42 29.52 -42.28
CA GLU A 575 0.89 30.87 -42.17
C GLU A 575 2.00 31.94 -42.22
N PRO A 576 1.67 33.21 -42.55
CA PRO A 576 2.61 34.32 -42.44
C PRO A 576 3.22 34.42 -41.02
N SER A 577 4.49 34.80 -40.95
CA SER A 577 5.18 34.92 -39.66
C SER A 577 4.61 36.09 -38.86
N ALA A 578 4.04 35.76 -37.70
CA ALA A 578 3.62 36.71 -36.68
C ALA A 578 4.41 36.44 -35.40
N ALA A 579 4.66 37.49 -34.59
CA ALA A 579 5.43 37.35 -33.35
C ALA A 579 4.82 36.30 -32.38
N ALA A 580 3.49 36.23 -32.32
CA ALA A 580 2.77 35.22 -31.54
C ALA A 580 3.00 33.79 -32.07
N HIS A 581 3.04 33.61 -33.39
CA HIS A 581 3.36 32.33 -34.03
C HIS A 581 4.79 31.91 -33.69
N ASP A 582 5.75 32.84 -33.68
CA ASP A 582 7.16 32.57 -33.39
C ASP A 582 7.38 32.13 -31.94
N LEU A 583 6.74 32.80 -30.98
CA LEU A 583 6.76 32.39 -29.57
C LEU A 583 6.14 30.99 -29.40
N LEU A 584 4.98 30.74 -30.01
CA LEU A 584 4.31 29.44 -29.91
C LEU A 584 5.13 28.31 -30.54
N LYS A 585 5.72 28.53 -31.73
CA LYS A 585 6.62 27.56 -32.38
C LYS A 585 7.80 27.21 -31.48
N ASP A 586 8.40 28.18 -30.79
CA ASP A 586 9.50 27.90 -29.87
C ASP A 586 9.05 27.06 -28.67
N LEU A 587 7.93 27.40 -28.04
CA LEU A 587 7.36 26.63 -26.93
C LEU A 587 7.06 25.18 -27.33
N LEU A 588 6.46 24.98 -28.51
CA LEU A 588 6.16 23.65 -29.04
C LEU A 588 7.44 22.87 -29.35
N ARG A 589 8.48 23.52 -29.89
CA ARG A 589 9.79 22.88 -30.15
C ARG A 589 10.47 22.45 -28.85
N ARG A 590 10.49 23.29 -27.82
CA ARG A 590 11.01 22.94 -26.49
C ARG A 590 10.26 21.75 -25.89
N ARG A 591 8.92 21.79 -25.95
CA ARG A 591 8.06 20.69 -25.48
C ARG A 591 8.33 19.38 -26.21
N ARG A 592 8.48 19.43 -27.55
CA ARG A 592 8.83 18.26 -28.37
C ARG A 592 10.19 17.69 -27.96
N VAL A 593 11.21 18.53 -27.83
CA VAL A 593 12.55 18.10 -27.40
C VAL A 593 12.49 17.43 -26.02
N HIS A 594 11.76 18.01 -25.06
CA HIS A 594 11.58 17.40 -23.75
C HIS A 594 10.86 16.05 -23.79
N ALA A 595 9.82 15.90 -24.64
CA ALA A 595 9.12 14.63 -24.83
C ALA A 595 10.04 13.57 -25.45
N VAL A 596 10.83 13.94 -26.46
CA VAL A 596 11.86 13.06 -27.06
C VAL A 596 12.89 12.63 -26.02
N ASP A 597 13.46 13.58 -25.28
CA ASP A 597 14.48 13.27 -24.27
C ASP A 597 13.90 12.42 -23.12
N ARG A 598 12.62 12.57 -22.77
CA ARG A 598 11.92 11.69 -21.81
C ARG A 598 11.72 10.29 -22.38
N LEU A 599 11.25 10.18 -23.62
CA LEU A 599 11.03 8.91 -24.31
C LEU A 599 12.34 8.11 -24.40
N LEU A 600 13.41 8.74 -24.88
CA LEU A 600 14.73 8.09 -25.03
C LEU A 600 15.34 7.69 -23.68
N ARG A 601 15.27 8.56 -22.66
CA ARG A 601 15.72 8.22 -21.30
C ARG A 601 14.92 7.08 -20.69
N SER A 602 13.61 7.05 -20.91
CA SER A 602 12.73 5.98 -20.39
C SER A 602 12.96 4.64 -21.08
N LEU A 603 13.66 4.63 -22.21
CA LEU A 603 14.03 3.45 -22.98
C LEU A 603 15.54 3.13 -22.88
N SER A 604 16.26 3.74 -21.94
CA SER A 604 17.71 3.55 -21.72
C SER A 604 18.62 3.90 -22.91
N PHE A 605 18.21 4.79 -23.81
CA PHE A 605 19.10 5.24 -24.89
C PHE A 605 20.18 6.20 -24.36
N GLU A 606 21.44 5.94 -24.70
CA GLU A 606 22.55 6.73 -24.19
C GLU A 606 22.71 8.05 -24.98
N PRO A 607 22.76 9.24 -24.34
CA PRO A 607 22.65 10.52 -25.04
C PRO A 607 23.74 10.82 -26.09
N ARG A 608 24.86 10.09 -26.04
CA ARG A 608 26.03 10.29 -26.91
C ARG A 608 26.24 9.17 -27.93
N ASP A 609 25.40 8.14 -27.91
CA ASP A 609 25.46 7.05 -28.88
C ASP A 609 24.98 7.55 -30.26
N GLU A 610 25.62 7.07 -31.33
CA GLU A 610 25.36 7.50 -32.71
C GLU A 610 23.92 7.16 -33.12
N THR A 611 23.44 5.97 -32.73
CA THR A 611 22.07 5.52 -33.01
C THR A 611 21.05 6.39 -32.28
N SER A 612 21.31 6.68 -31.01
CA SER A 612 20.49 7.56 -30.17
C SER A 612 20.39 8.98 -30.74
N LEU A 613 21.50 9.52 -31.27
CA LEU A 613 21.54 10.83 -31.93
C LEU A 613 20.72 10.85 -33.22
N ILE A 614 20.78 9.80 -34.04
CA ILE A 614 19.99 9.66 -35.27
C ILE A 614 18.50 9.61 -34.95
N ILE A 615 18.08 8.75 -33.99
CA ILE A 615 16.68 8.63 -33.58
C ILE A 615 16.18 9.96 -33.02
N ARG A 616 16.96 10.60 -32.15
CA ARG A 616 16.62 11.90 -31.58
C ARG A 616 16.41 12.97 -32.66
N ALA A 617 17.32 13.05 -33.62
CA ALA A 617 17.22 13.98 -34.74
C ALA A 617 15.97 13.71 -35.60
N GLY A 618 15.70 12.42 -35.89
CA GLY A 618 14.52 12.00 -36.64
C GLY A 618 13.21 12.36 -35.92
N LEU A 619 13.08 12.06 -34.63
CA LEU A 619 11.90 12.40 -33.81
C LEU A 619 11.69 13.91 -33.64
N CYS A 620 12.77 14.70 -33.61
CA CYS A 620 12.71 16.17 -33.54
C CYS A 620 12.42 16.82 -34.89
N SER A 621 12.37 16.07 -35.99
CA SER A 621 12.17 16.63 -37.33
C SER A 621 10.73 17.09 -37.57
N ASN A 622 10.56 18.18 -38.32
CA ASN A 622 9.25 18.61 -38.84
C ASN A 622 8.75 17.68 -39.97
N ASN A 623 9.64 16.91 -40.60
CA ASN A 623 9.30 15.96 -41.66
C ASN A 623 8.70 14.68 -41.07
N ARG A 624 7.43 14.40 -41.43
CA ARG A 624 6.70 13.20 -41.00
C ARG A 624 7.40 11.89 -41.39
N ALA A 625 7.99 11.81 -42.57
CA ALA A 625 8.67 10.58 -43.02
C ALA A 625 9.90 10.27 -42.14
N GLN A 626 10.66 11.30 -41.76
CA GLN A 626 11.82 11.14 -40.88
C GLN A 626 11.40 10.71 -39.46
N ARG A 627 10.29 11.25 -38.93
CA ARG A 627 9.74 10.81 -37.65
C ARG A 627 9.26 9.36 -37.69
N GLN A 628 8.56 8.96 -38.76
CA GLN A 628 8.11 7.58 -38.95
C GLN A 628 9.31 6.60 -38.97
N THR A 629 10.36 6.91 -39.73
CA THR A 629 11.60 6.10 -39.76
C THR A 629 12.25 6.02 -38.38
N ALA A 630 12.29 7.13 -37.63
CA ALA A 630 12.85 7.13 -36.28
C ALA A 630 12.03 6.27 -35.30
N VAL A 631 10.70 6.26 -35.41
CA VAL A 631 9.83 5.38 -34.62
C VAL A 631 10.04 3.91 -34.98
N GLU A 632 10.21 3.58 -36.26
CA GLU A 632 10.50 2.21 -36.69
C GLU A 632 11.86 1.73 -36.17
N GLN A 633 12.89 2.58 -36.24
CA GLN A 633 14.21 2.30 -35.68
C GLN A 633 14.17 2.15 -34.16
N LEU A 634 13.41 3.00 -33.46
CA LEU A 634 13.19 2.91 -32.02
C LEU A 634 12.50 1.59 -31.64
N SER A 635 11.43 1.25 -32.34
CA SER A 635 10.64 0.03 -32.11
C SER A 635 11.44 -1.25 -32.37
N ALA A 636 12.41 -1.22 -33.30
CA ALA A 636 13.27 -2.36 -33.59
C ALA A 636 14.30 -2.65 -32.49
N GLN A 637 14.60 -1.68 -31.63
CA GLN A 637 15.63 -1.78 -30.58
C GLN A 637 15.06 -2.07 -29.18
N ILE A 638 13.74 -2.18 -29.07
CA ILE A 638 13.03 -2.43 -27.81
C ILE A 638 12.23 -3.73 -27.91
N PRO A 639 11.75 -4.29 -26.78
CA PRO A 639 10.97 -5.53 -26.80
C PRO A 639 9.75 -5.46 -27.75
N PRO A 640 9.46 -6.51 -28.53
CA PRO A 640 8.49 -6.47 -29.62
C PRO A 640 7.08 -6.07 -29.18
N ILE A 641 6.64 -6.49 -27.98
CA ILE A 641 5.35 -6.09 -27.40
C ILE A 641 5.27 -4.56 -27.20
N VAL A 642 6.36 -3.94 -26.75
CA VAL A 642 6.41 -2.49 -26.54
C VAL A 642 6.53 -1.76 -27.87
N GLY A 643 7.38 -2.26 -28.78
CA GLY A 643 7.55 -1.72 -30.13
C GLY A 643 6.28 -1.75 -30.96
N GLU A 644 5.54 -2.85 -30.96
CA GLU A 644 4.25 -2.97 -31.66
C GLU A 644 3.23 -1.99 -31.10
N ARG A 645 3.13 -1.87 -29.77
CA ARG A 645 2.18 -0.96 -29.12
C ARG A 645 2.51 0.51 -29.39
N LEU A 646 3.79 0.88 -29.35
CA LEU A 646 4.25 2.22 -29.71
C LEU A 646 3.96 2.56 -31.16
N THR A 647 4.26 1.63 -32.08
CA THR A 647 4.02 1.81 -33.52
C THR A 647 2.52 1.91 -33.83
N GLN A 648 1.68 1.14 -33.14
CA GLN A 648 0.23 1.23 -33.25
C GLN A 648 -0.28 2.59 -32.75
N SER A 649 0.11 2.99 -31.54
CA SER A 649 -0.35 4.26 -30.96
C SER A 649 0.15 5.48 -31.75
N HIS A 650 1.36 5.40 -32.30
CA HIS A 650 1.88 6.39 -33.24
C HIS A 650 0.97 6.53 -34.47
N ARG A 651 0.65 5.40 -35.14
CA ARG A 651 -0.25 5.39 -36.30
C ARG A 651 -1.62 5.99 -35.98
N GLU A 652 -2.20 5.64 -34.83
CA GLU A 652 -3.48 6.19 -34.38
C GLU A 652 -3.41 7.70 -34.14
N THR A 653 -2.34 8.19 -33.49
CA THR A 653 -2.15 9.63 -33.26
C THR A 653 -1.97 10.37 -34.57
N VAL A 654 -1.13 9.87 -35.46
CA VAL A 654 -0.89 10.44 -36.79
C VAL A 654 -2.19 10.51 -37.59
N SER A 655 -3.03 9.48 -37.54
CA SER A 655 -4.35 9.48 -38.19
C SER A 655 -5.24 10.59 -37.64
N LYS A 656 -5.34 10.72 -36.31
CA LYS A 656 -6.14 11.77 -35.66
C LYS A 656 -5.63 13.17 -35.98
N GLN A 657 -4.31 13.37 -36.05
CA GLN A 657 -3.75 14.68 -36.41
C GLN A 657 -3.99 15.01 -37.89
N ALA A 658 -3.96 14.02 -38.79
CA ALA A 658 -4.24 14.23 -40.20
C ALA A 658 -5.69 14.71 -40.49
N GLU A 659 -6.63 14.47 -39.57
CA GLU A 659 -8.00 15.00 -39.65
C GLU A 659 -8.08 16.51 -39.33
N LEU A 660 -7.08 17.06 -38.63
CA LEU A 660 -7.02 18.46 -38.22
C LEU A 660 -6.43 19.33 -39.33
N THR A 661 -7.20 19.59 -40.37
CA THR A 661 -6.71 20.28 -41.58
C THR A 661 -6.50 21.79 -41.43
N THR A 662 -7.02 22.40 -40.37
CA THR A 662 -6.97 23.87 -40.16
C THR A 662 -6.06 24.25 -39.00
N LEU A 663 -5.43 25.43 -39.06
CA LEU A 663 -4.64 25.96 -37.95
C LEU A 663 -5.46 26.05 -36.65
N ALA A 664 -6.70 26.54 -36.73
CA ALA A 664 -7.59 26.63 -35.56
C ALA A 664 -7.81 25.25 -34.90
N SER A 665 -8.03 24.19 -35.69
CA SER A 665 -8.20 22.84 -35.16
C SER A 665 -6.94 22.28 -34.50
N ALA A 666 -5.75 22.58 -35.04
CA ALA A 666 -4.48 22.20 -34.45
C ALA A 666 -4.18 22.96 -33.14
N LEU A 667 -4.53 24.25 -33.08
CA LEU A 667 -4.35 25.10 -31.90
C LEU A 667 -5.30 24.73 -30.76
N ARG A 668 -6.55 24.34 -31.06
CA ARG A 668 -7.51 23.86 -30.06
C ARG A 668 -6.93 22.72 -29.22
N VAL A 669 -6.25 21.76 -29.84
CA VAL A 669 -5.55 20.67 -29.14
C VAL A 669 -4.46 21.18 -28.19
N GLN A 670 -3.76 22.26 -28.55
CA GLN A 670 -2.71 22.84 -27.70
C GLN A 670 -3.26 23.61 -26.49
N THR A 671 -4.53 24.02 -26.51
CA THR A 671 -5.20 24.59 -25.32
C THR A 671 -5.45 23.58 -24.20
N GLU A 672 -5.21 22.29 -24.46
CA GLU A 672 -5.25 21.20 -23.47
C GLU A 672 -3.84 20.73 -23.07
N SER A 673 -2.80 21.41 -23.53
CA SER A 673 -1.41 21.10 -23.17
C SER A 673 -1.22 21.13 -21.65
N VAL A 674 -0.34 20.27 -21.13
CA VAL A 674 0.05 20.31 -19.70
C VAL A 674 0.90 21.57 -19.40
N ASP A 675 1.58 22.11 -20.41
CA ASP A 675 2.40 23.32 -20.28
C ASP A 675 1.51 24.57 -20.33
N PRO A 676 1.47 25.37 -19.24
CA PRO A 676 0.61 26.54 -19.14
C PRO A 676 0.97 27.65 -20.14
N TYR A 677 2.23 27.79 -20.52
CA TYR A 677 2.65 28.79 -21.50
C TYR A 677 2.18 28.41 -22.90
N VAL A 678 2.26 27.12 -23.26
CA VAL A 678 1.66 26.61 -24.51
C VAL A 678 0.16 26.86 -24.51
N ARG A 679 -0.56 26.57 -23.41
CA ARG A 679 -2.01 26.80 -23.33
C ARG A 679 -2.35 28.28 -23.53
N ALA A 680 -1.67 29.17 -22.82
CA ALA A 680 -1.95 30.61 -22.86
C ALA A 680 -1.67 31.21 -24.24
N VAL A 681 -0.49 30.93 -24.82
CA VAL A 681 -0.12 31.45 -26.14
C VAL A 681 -0.96 30.80 -27.25
N ALA A 682 -1.27 29.50 -27.16
CA ALA A 682 -2.16 28.85 -28.13
C ALA A 682 -3.59 29.41 -28.07
N LEU A 683 -4.10 29.74 -26.88
CA LEU A 683 -5.39 30.41 -26.73
C LEU A 683 -5.38 31.80 -27.37
N TYR A 684 -4.33 32.58 -27.14
CA TYR A 684 -4.15 33.91 -27.73
C TYR A 684 -4.09 33.84 -29.27
N VAL A 685 -3.24 32.97 -29.84
CA VAL A 685 -3.16 32.79 -31.30
C VAL A 685 -4.48 32.28 -31.89
N LEU A 686 -5.17 31.38 -31.19
CA LEU A 686 -6.49 30.89 -31.62
C LEU A 686 -7.52 32.03 -31.67
N ALA A 687 -7.41 33.02 -30.78
CA ALA A 687 -8.30 34.18 -30.74
C ALA A 687 -8.06 35.12 -31.93
N GLU A 688 -6.80 35.37 -32.30
CA GLU A 688 -6.45 36.15 -33.50
C GLU A 688 -7.03 35.54 -34.78
N GLN A 689 -7.18 34.21 -34.81
CA GLN A 689 -7.79 33.46 -35.92
C GLN A 689 -9.32 33.37 -35.84
N GLY A 690 -9.96 33.99 -34.84
CA GLY A 690 -11.41 33.93 -34.64
C GLY A 690 -11.95 32.54 -34.25
N GLY A 691 -11.07 31.63 -33.79
CA GLY A 691 -11.41 30.22 -33.53
C GLY A 691 -11.76 29.88 -32.08
N VAL A 692 -11.88 30.89 -31.20
CA VAL A 692 -12.14 30.74 -29.77
C VAL A 692 -13.64 30.70 -29.47
N ASP A 693 -14.10 29.57 -28.96
CA ASP A 693 -15.48 29.37 -28.55
C ASP A 693 -15.68 29.65 -27.06
N ALA A 694 -16.92 29.97 -26.67
CA ALA A 694 -17.26 30.31 -25.27
C ALA A 694 -16.92 29.19 -24.26
N ASP A 695 -16.95 27.93 -24.69
CA ASP A 695 -16.61 26.77 -23.87
C ASP A 695 -15.11 26.74 -23.51
N ILE A 696 -14.24 27.06 -24.47
CA ILE A 696 -12.79 27.13 -24.26
C ILE A 696 -12.46 28.22 -23.24
N LEU A 697 -13.07 29.41 -23.37
CA LEU A 697 -12.89 30.52 -22.44
C LEU A 697 -13.43 30.20 -21.05
N ALA A 698 -14.57 29.51 -20.95
CA ALA A 698 -15.13 29.09 -19.66
C ALA A 698 -14.21 28.08 -18.95
N ARG A 699 -13.69 27.08 -19.67
CA ARG A 699 -12.75 26.09 -19.14
C ARG A 699 -11.46 26.75 -18.67
N LEU A 700 -10.81 27.53 -19.52
CA LEU A 700 -9.51 28.15 -19.25
C LEU A 700 -9.58 29.32 -18.26
N GLY A 701 -10.74 29.98 -18.12
CA GLY A 701 -10.99 30.97 -17.05
C GLY A 701 -10.92 30.39 -15.64
N THR A 702 -11.02 29.05 -15.49
CA THR A 702 -10.88 28.33 -14.22
C THR A 702 -9.59 27.52 -14.11
N ASP A 703 -8.63 27.73 -15.02
CA ASP A 703 -7.35 27.00 -15.05
C ASP A 703 -6.54 27.19 -13.76
N GLU A 704 -5.73 26.21 -13.39
CA GLU A 704 -4.87 26.28 -12.19
C GLU A 704 -3.79 27.37 -12.31
N HIS A 705 -3.31 27.61 -13.53
CA HIS A 705 -2.21 28.55 -13.78
C HIS A 705 -2.73 29.99 -14.02
N GLU A 706 -2.10 30.95 -13.37
CA GLU A 706 -2.50 32.36 -13.38
C GLU A 706 -2.50 32.97 -14.79
N LEU A 707 -1.40 32.80 -15.54
CA LEU A 707 -1.28 33.31 -16.91
C LEU A 707 -2.44 32.87 -17.81
N VAL A 708 -2.89 31.61 -17.71
CA VAL A 708 -3.95 31.06 -18.55
C VAL A 708 -5.30 31.69 -18.21
N ARG A 709 -5.59 31.88 -16.92
CA ARG A 709 -6.81 32.57 -16.46
C ARG A 709 -6.83 34.03 -16.91
N GLU A 710 -5.70 34.71 -16.79
CA GLU A 710 -5.54 36.10 -17.23
C GLU A 710 -5.78 36.23 -18.73
N THR A 711 -5.16 35.38 -19.56
CA THR A 711 -5.39 35.39 -21.02
C THR A 711 -6.86 35.14 -21.37
N ALA A 712 -7.50 34.15 -20.73
CA ALA A 712 -8.90 33.85 -20.97
C ALA A 712 -9.83 35.01 -20.56
N ALA A 713 -9.54 35.67 -19.42
CA ALA A 713 -10.30 36.84 -18.97
C ALA A 713 -10.14 38.02 -19.93
N HIS A 714 -8.91 38.32 -20.34
CA HIS A 714 -8.59 39.41 -21.27
C HIS A 714 -9.31 39.23 -22.62
N LEU A 715 -9.25 38.03 -23.20
CA LEU A 715 -9.93 37.73 -24.47
C LEU A 715 -11.47 37.81 -24.35
N LYS A 716 -12.02 37.42 -23.20
CA LYS A 716 -13.46 37.53 -22.93
C LYS A 716 -13.92 38.99 -22.83
N GLU A 717 -13.10 39.85 -22.24
CA GLU A 717 -13.36 41.30 -22.21
C GLU A 717 -13.27 41.94 -23.59
N GLN A 718 -12.27 41.54 -24.40
CA GLN A 718 -12.16 42.01 -25.79
C GLN A 718 -13.35 41.60 -26.66
N GLN A 719 -13.87 40.37 -26.53
CA GLN A 719 -15.06 39.92 -27.26
C GLN A 719 -16.35 40.66 -26.87
N GLY A 720 -16.40 41.30 -25.70
CA GLY A 720 -17.55 42.05 -25.20
C GLY A 720 -17.58 43.54 -25.57
N ARG A 721 -16.51 44.10 -26.17
CA ARG A 721 -16.46 45.50 -26.59
C ARG A 721 -16.97 45.66 -28.02
N GLU A 722 -17.91 46.58 -28.25
CA GLU A 722 -18.33 46.96 -29.61
C GLU A 722 -17.19 47.73 -30.35
N PRO A 723 -17.03 47.57 -31.68
CA PRO A 723 -15.94 48.16 -32.47
C PRO A 723 -15.89 49.71 -32.49
N SER A 724 -16.89 50.39 -31.92
CA SER A 724 -17.09 51.85 -32.01
C SER A 724 -16.33 52.66 -30.95
N ALA A 725 -15.67 52.05 -29.98
CA ALA A 725 -14.96 52.75 -28.91
C ALA A 725 -13.44 52.79 -29.16
N VAL A 726 -13.03 53.36 -30.28
CA VAL A 726 -11.61 53.64 -30.58
C VAL A 726 -11.20 54.86 -29.74
N GLY A 727 -10.59 54.63 -28.58
CA GLY A 727 -10.09 55.70 -27.71
C GLY A 727 -9.69 55.31 -26.30
N ALA A 728 -9.93 54.07 -25.86
CA ALA A 728 -9.46 53.58 -24.56
C ALA A 728 -8.73 52.23 -24.73
N HIS A 729 -7.42 52.29 -24.97
CA HIS A 729 -6.55 51.11 -24.95
C HIS A 729 -6.68 50.43 -23.58
N ALA A 730 -7.21 49.20 -23.58
CA ALA A 730 -7.06 48.32 -22.43
C ALA A 730 -5.59 47.88 -22.40
N GLY A 731 -4.93 47.97 -21.24
CA GLY A 731 -3.52 47.62 -21.11
C GLY A 731 -3.21 46.20 -21.61
N LEU A 732 -1.98 45.98 -22.05
CA LEU A 732 -1.52 44.71 -22.59
C LEU A 732 -1.56 43.61 -21.53
N SER A 733 -2.09 42.46 -21.92
CA SER A 733 -2.01 41.24 -21.13
C SER A 733 -0.56 40.75 -21.01
N THR A 734 -0.29 39.94 -19.98
CA THR A 734 1.05 39.34 -19.80
C THR A 734 1.49 38.53 -21.03
N VAL A 735 0.57 37.86 -21.74
CA VAL A 735 0.91 37.11 -22.97
C VAL A 735 1.35 38.03 -24.11
N GLU A 736 0.68 39.16 -24.30
CA GLU A 736 1.08 40.14 -25.33
C GLU A 736 2.45 40.75 -25.00
N LYS A 737 2.70 41.06 -23.71
CA LYS A 737 4.02 41.50 -23.24
C LYS A 737 5.09 40.43 -23.47
N MET A 738 4.79 39.15 -23.21
CA MET A 738 5.70 38.04 -23.52
C MET A 738 6.03 37.96 -25.00
N ILE A 739 5.04 38.16 -25.88
CA ILE A 739 5.22 38.17 -27.34
C ILE A 739 6.13 39.34 -27.75
N ALA A 740 5.87 40.54 -27.24
CA ALA A 740 6.69 41.72 -27.51
C ALA A 740 8.13 41.58 -27.01
N LEU A 741 8.31 41.13 -25.76
CA LEU A 741 9.63 40.85 -25.19
C LEU A 741 10.37 39.80 -26.02
N ARG A 742 9.68 38.77 -26.51
CA ARG A 742 10.31 37.73 -27.33
C ARG A 742 10.86 38.26 -28.66
N SER A 743 10.19 39.25 -29.25
CA SER A 743 10.63 39.90 -30.48
C SER A 743 11.90 40.74 -30.29
N ALA A 744 12.17 41.23 -29.08
CA ALA A 744 13.38 41.99 -28.78
C ALA A 744 14.61 41.06 -28.72
N PRO A 745 15.68 41.31 -29.51
CA PRO A 745 16.85 40.44 -29.56
C PRO A 745 17.50 40.13 -28.20
N ILE A 746 17.53 41.10 -27.29
CA ILE A 746 18.11 40.95 -25.93
C ILE A 746 17.38 39.91 -25.07
N PHE A 747 16.10 39.66 -25.33
CA PHE A 747 15.26 38.74 -24.57
C PHE A 747 14.87 37.48 -25.36
N SER A 748 15.31 37.35 -26.61
CA SER A 748 14.95 36.27 -27.52
C SER A 748 15.30 34.85 -27.01
N SER A 749 16.31 34.73 -26.15
CA SER A 749 16.77 33.47 -25.56
C SER A 749 16.13 33.13 -24.21
N LEU A 750 15.37 34.05 -23.62
CA LEU A 750 14.79 33.85 -22.29
C LEU A 750 13.79 32.69 -22.27
N PRO A 751 13.73 31.93 -21.16
CA PRO A 751 12.69 30.95 -20.94
C PRO A 751 11.33 31.64 -20.71
N PRO A 752 10.21 30.95 -21.00
CA PRO A 752 8.89 31.56 -20.90
C PRO A 752 8.53 32.03 -19.50
N GLU A 753 9.04 31.37 -18.46
CA GLU A 753 8.92 31.81 -17.07
C GLU A 753 9.51 33.22 -16.88
N GLY A 754 10.70 33.45 -17.43
CA GLY A 754 11.38 34.75 -17.35
C GLY A 754 10.67 35.82 -18.19
N LEU A 755 10.14 35.47 -19.35
CA LEU A 755 9.32 36.39 -20.16
C LEU A 755 8.03 36.80 -19.44
N ALA A 756 7.37 35.84 -18.77
CA ALA A 756 6.15 36.12 -18.01
C ALA A 756 6.43 36.95 -16.75
N GLU A 757 7.57 36.75 -16.10
CA GLU A 757 8.00 37.54 -14.95
C GLU A 757 8.35 38.97 -15.35
N LEU A 758 9.16 39.14 -16.41
CA LEU A 758 9.45 40.46 -16.96
C LEU A 758 8.18 41.16 -17.47
N GLY A 759 7.29 40.45 -18.16
CA GLY A 759 6.01 41.00 -18.61
C GLY A 759 5.15 41.53 -17.47
N ARG A 760 5.09 40.82 -16.34
CA ARG A 760 4.37 41.26 -15.13
C ARG A 760 5.04 42.44 -14.42
N ALA A 761 6.35 42.54 -14.50
CA ALA A 761 7.13 43.64 -13.91
C ALA A 761 7.27 44.86 -14.85
N SER A 762 6.71 44.80 -16.07
CA SER A 762 6.85 45.86 -17.08
C SER A 762 5.65 46.79 -17.10
N ASP A 763 5.94 48.09 -17.07
CA ASP A 763 4.94 49.16 -17.19
C ASP A 763 4.79 49.64 -18.63
N GLU A 764 3.57 50.06 -18.98
CA GLU A 764 3.24 50.61 -20.30
C GLU A 764 3.25 52.14 -20.25
N HIS A 765 3.96 52.76 -21.20
CA HIS A 765 4.06 54.21 -21.32
C HIS A 765 3.77 54.64 -22.76
N GLU A 766 2.94 55.66 -22.91
CA GLU A 766 2.67 56.32 -24.19
C GLU A 766 3.41 57.65 -24.23
N TYR A 767 4.02 57.95 -25.38
CA TYR A 767 4.74 59.19 -25.63
C TYR A 767 4.15 59.87 -26.86
N ALA A 768 3.87 61.17 -26.75
CA ALA A 768 3.43 61.98 -27.88
C ALA A 768 4.56 62.18 -28.89
N ALA A 769 4.20 62.55 -30.12
CA ALA A 769 5.19 62.92 -31.13
C ALA A 769 6.12 64.03 -30.61
N ASP A 770 7.43 63.87 -30.85
CA ASP A 770 8.50 64.75 -30.39
C ASP A 770 8.71 64.79 -28.86
N GLU A 771 8.07 63.89 -28.09
CA GLU A 771 8.31 63.73 -26.66
C GLU A 771 9.58 62.90 -26.39
N ALA A 772 10.39 63.31 -25.41
CA ALA A 772 11.61 62.61 -25.03
C ALA A 772 11.31 61.46 -24.06
N LEU A 773 11.72 60.23 -24.44
CA LEU A 773 11.65 59.05 -23.58
C LEU A 773 12.73 59.09 -22.50
N CYS A 774 13.92 59.56 -22.85
CA CYS A 774 15.03 59.82 -21.93
C CYS A 774 15.99 60.85 -22.53
N VAL A 775 16.75 61.56 -21.69
CA VAL A 775 17.69 62.60 -22.12
C VAL A 775 19.14 62.17 -21.88
N GLN A 776 20.03 62.51 -22.81
CA GLN A 776 21.46 62.28 -22.68
C GLN A 776 22.01 62.90 -21.39
N GLY A 777 22.78 62.10 -20.62
CA GLY A 777 23.41 62.52 -19.37
C GLY A 777 22.56 62.31 -18.12
N GLU A 778 21.29 61.90 -18.25
CA GLU A 778 20.46 61.51 -17.11
C GLU A 778 20.82 60.10 -16.63
N SER A 779 20.61 59.83 -15.34
CA SER A 779 20.64 58.47 -14.82
C SER A 779 19.41 57.70 -15.28
N GLY A 780 19.56 56.47 -15.75
CA GLY A 780 18.44 55.59 -16.08
C GLY A 780 18.70 54.18 -15.55
N ASN A 781 17.62 53.47 -15.21
CA ASN A 781 17.66 52.10 -14.69
C ASN A 781 16.61 51.20 -15.38
N GLU A 782 16.20 51.57 -16.58
CA GLU A 782 15.09 50.97 -17.33
C GLU A 782 15.46 50.77 -18.80
N VAL A 783 14.89 49.72 -19.40
CA VAL A 783 14.99 49.38 -20.83
C VAL A 783 13.62 49.57 -21.45
N PHE A 784 13.55 50.18 -22.63
CA PHE A 784 12.29 50.34 -23.34
C PHE A 784 12.19 49.34 -24.49
N ILE A 785 11.03 48.69 -24.61
CA ILE A 785 10.65 47.88 -25.76
C ILE A 785 9.62 48.65 -26.57
N LEU A 786 9.88 48.85 -27.85
CA LEU A 786 9.00 49.63 -28.72
C LEU A 786 7.86 48.74 -29.20
N LEU A 787 6.63 49.03 -28.77
CA LEU A 787 5.45 48.24 -29.14
C LEU A 787 4.80 48.74 -30.44
N ALA A 788 4.77 50.06 -30.63
CA ALA A 788 4.23 50.75 -31.80
C ALA A 788 5.03 52.03 -32.07
N GLY A 789 4.96 52.54 -33.31
CA GLY A 789 5.67 53.77 -33.71
C GLY A 789 7.17 53.57 -33.92
N GLY A 790 7.93 54.66 -33.73
CA GLY A 790 9.38 54.67 -33.85
C GLY A 790 10.01 55.83 -33.08
N VAL A 791 11.32 55.76 -32.87
CA VAL A 791 12.08 56.74 -32.10
C VAL A 791 13.36 57.15 -32.83
N ASN A 792 13.77 58.39 -32.61
CA ASN A 792 15.06 58.92 -33.05
C ASN A 792 16.01 58.97 -31.86
N VAL A 793 17.22 58.43 -32.03
CA VAL A 793 18.30 58.48 -31.04
C VAL A 793 19.23 59.63 -31.42
N LEU A 794 19.38 60.61 -30.53
CA LEU A 794 20.15 61.83 -30.75
C LEU A 794 21.35 61.94 -29.80
N ILE A 795 22.50 62.39 -30.31
CA ILE A 795 23.69 62.72 -29.50
C ILE A 795 23.98 64.21 -29.61
N GLY A 796 24.18 64.88 -28.47
CA GLY A 796 24.41 66.32 -28.34
C GLY A 796 23.23 67.04 -27.68
N GLN A 797 23.40 68.34 -27.38
CA GLN A 797 22.34 69.18 -26.79
C GLN A 797 21.98 70.37 -27.70
N GLY A 798 20.69 70.76 -27.69
CA GLY A 798 20.18 71.92 -28.42
C GLY A 798 20.32 71.79 -29.94
N ALA A 799 20.65 72.89 -30.61
CA ALA A 799 20.77 72.96 -32.08
C ALA A 799 21.91 72.10 -32.68
N ASN A 800 22.80 71.54 -31.85
CA ASN A 800 23.91 70.68 -32.27
C ASN A 800 23.61 69.17 -32.13
N ALA A 801 22.39 68.79 -31.73
CA ALA A 801 21.99 67.40 -31.62
C ALA A 801 21.92 66.74 -33.01
N ARG A 802 22.56 65.58 -33.16
CA ARG A 802 22.54 64.78 -34.40
C ARG A 802 21.81 63.46 -34.18
N VAL A 803 20.97 63.06 -35.12
CA VAL A 803 20.37 61.72 -35.14
C VAL A 803 21.47 60.71 -35.49
N VAL A 804 21.65 59.69 -34.65
CA VAL A 804 22.67 58.65 -34.82
C VAL A 804 22.09 57.28 -35.10
N ALA A 805 20.83 57.04 -34.73
CA ALA A 805 20.08 55.83 -35.04
C ALA A 805 18.57 56.12 -35.05
N GLU A 806 17.83 55.28 -35.75
CA GLU A 806 16.36 55.21 -35.67
C GLU A 806 15.97 53.80 -35.27
N GLU A 807 15.04 53.67 -34.34
CA GLU A 807 14.49 52.37 -33.91
C GLU A 807 12.97 52.35 -34.13
N LYS A 808 12.42 51.17 -34.42
CA LYS A 808 11.00 50.98 -34.73
C LYS A 808 10.37 49.95 -33.79
N ALA A 809 9.05 49.85 -33.83
CA ALA A 809 8.32 48.77 -33.17
C ALA A 809 8.99 47.39 -33.37
N GLY A 810 9.12 46.63 -32.28
CA GLY A 810 9.91 45.39 -32.19
C GLY A 810 11.37 45.57 -31.76
N GLY A 811 11.88 46.81 -31.81
CA GLY A 811 13.20 47.19 -31.31
C GLY A 811 13.23 47.47 -29.80
N PHE A 812 14.44 47.70 -29.27
CA PHE A 812 14.66 48.08 -27.87
C PHE A 812 15.72 49.17 -27.77
N ILE A 813 15.67 49.95 -26.69
CA ILE A 813 16.62 51.03 -26.41
C ILE A 813 16.95 51.08 -24.92
N GLY A 814 18.13 51.62 -24.59
CA GLY A 814 18.49 51.93 -23.21
C GLY A 814 18.97 50.74 -22.39
N GLU A 815 19.28 49.61 -23.03
CA GLU A 815 19.79 48.38 -22.42
C GLU A 815 21.07 48.62 -21.60
N MET A 816 21.93 49.53 -22.07
CA MET A 816 23.21 49.81 -21.43
C MET A 816 23.03 50.36 -20.02
N ALA A 817 21.98 51.16 -19.77
CA ALA A 817 21.74 51.79 -18.47
C ALA A 817 21.36 50.79 -17.36
N VAL A 818 20.94 49.57 -17.74
CA VAL A 818 20.68 48.48 -16.81
C VAL A 818 21.92 47.61 -16.58
N LEU A 819 22.84 47.55 -17.57
CA LEU A 819 24.07 46.75 -17.49
C LEU A 819 25.24 47.52 -16.85
N ASP A 820 25.32 48.82 -17.07
CA ASP A 820 26.34 49.74 -16.58
C ASP A 820 25.65 51.00 -16.01
N PRO A 821 25.86 51.36 -14.73
CA PRO A 821 25.24 52.53 -14.10
C PRO A 821 25.74 53.89 -14.62
N ALA A 822 26.35 53.92 -15.82
CA ALA A 822 26.72 55.13 -16.52
C ALA A 822 25.47 55.95 -16.95
N PRO A 823 25.57 57.29 -17.03
CA PRO A 823 24.50 58.12 -17.55
C PRO A 823 24.11 57.76 -18.99
N ARG A 824 22.85 58.03 -19.37
CA ARG A 824 22.31 57.79 -20.72
C ARG A 824 23.24 58.39 -21.78
N SER A 825 23.64 57.56 -22.75
CA SER A 825 24.61 57.93 -23.80
C SER A 825 24.03 58.83 -24.89
N ALA A 826 22.70 58.86 -25.02
CA ALA A 826 21.95 59.60 -26.05
C ALA A 826 20.57 60.00 -25.52
N THR A 827 19.98 61.03 -26.14
CA THR A 827 18.58 61.42 -25.95
C THR A 827 17.72 60.61 -26.92
N VAL A 828 16.59 60.07 -26.48
CA VAL A 828 15.67 59.33 -27.35
C VAL A 828 14.32 60.03 -27.41
N VAL A 829 13.84 60.31 -28.62
CA VAL A 829 12.63 61.09 -28.88
C VAL A 829 11.66 60.31 -29.75
N ALA A 830 10.37 60.32 -29.40
CA ALA A 830 9.31 59.70 -30.19
C ALA A 830 9.16 60.39 -31.56
N LYS A 831 9.09 59.60 -32.63
CA LYS A 831 8.92 60.10 -33.99
C LYS A 831 7.44 60.39 -34.25
N ALA A 832 7.16 61.50 -34.93
CA ALA A 832 5.82 61.74 -35.48
C ALA A 832 5.47 60.61 -36.48
N GLY A 833 4.47 59.80 -36.14
CA GLY A 833 4.01 58.66 -36.91
C GLY A 833 2.49 58.57 -36.88
#